data_AF-A0A7X3PT86-F1
#
_entry.id   AF-A0A7X3PT86-F1
#
_cell.length_a   1.000
_cell.length_b   1.000
_cell.length_c   1.000
_cell.angle_alpha   90.00
_cell.angle_beta   90.00
_cell.angle_gamma   90.00
#
_symmetry.space_group_name_H-M   'P 1'
#
loop_
_entity.id
_entity.type
_entity.pdbx_description
1 polymer ?
#
loop_
_entity_poly.entity_id
_entity_poly.type
_entity_poly.pdbx_seq_one_letter_code
_entity_poly.pdbx_strand_id
1 'polypeptide(L)'
;MRAKFSTLCLLLSVLAGMAEAQMDYGMRLGLRQGAETSFRPQGPGVMLDALDPAVRRWYVPQELYNEYGWRQWEYTNYARDHFERYVNTALEGDYFYDIYGNFVTRGWLIFNNTQTRPQQFGNTLFKSERFRQWFSEVVVAGDQKGEYAYALTLSSQLRTTLTPMTFSKPRMDGVQFDLATDRYETTLIYSRISSPGGGETGGQEVLRTNNTTLVAGRFVGQIGEYARLGFNLANSHQSNTLTDRLAGNPFSGLLTVGQNRTIDLVQIVLRDDSPEDEVGGAAFFPAGSDVVITYSDGRKERGKDIGFEPVVEGGFVEKGFIAAKGVEEIRLLYDFDSLDFIERASAANDSIVNVEFELVVGNDYQIWMTSNNQTNRQGELVLHLVDQAKGKIKDATNLRTIRFAYGLPTATHIFGGTLELLDVAGFDLYAEYDLNWNYRKYPNAFAETHRTSSGVEGRRYAPAWMVNVAKSAHPFFMFGEAYSMDPLYNTSTFVTLGTGEINYESEREGIVELVEDNDDQDRFPDTVRSDWQAGDPQVFPGWDQNNDFVPDFNQNDNLVKTNIIPDYEEPFLRFGVDRPEFLFGVDMNNNFWVDQYENDEEPDYPYRRDHRGYNVYGGVNATPKLRLTAGVLREDLISSDQKNHSVYAALTFDENSPRFGRLRVFEMSKKVEDDIPNPLLQWSPDNTVLGGVLTRVDDPLLARDTWVNQLFVGHSLQGTALHLMSKLNYVYFRQLMGQAKRRELGLDETDFFLGLINKASYRYQLGQLVLEPRWKSEFRKQSRSLFDAVERTSLMQLFSTLMEVQLLQVTRLQAGVEYVVFNDFDIDAEDFNSLTVGLQFANTSAYHGYQVMALAGIALERRDFKEAEPSTTSRSFVTIYAGLE
;
A
#
# COMPACT_ATOMS: atom_id res chain seq x y z
N MET A 1 -33.42 75.17 -37.29
CA MET A 1 -33.50 76.64 -37.27
C MET A 1 -32.63 77.16 -36.12
N ARG A 2 -31.50 77.85 -36.44
CA ARG A 2 -30.80 78.95 -35.73
C ARG A 2 -30.38 78.77 -34.24
N ALA A 3 -29.24 79.32 -33.75
CA ALA A 3 -28.43 80.45 -34.20
C ALA A 3 -26.95 80.36 -33.81
N LYS A 4 -26.11 80.99 -34.65
CA LYS A 4 -24.75 81.47 -34.38
C LYS A 4 -24.78 82.86 -33.71
N PHE A 5 -23.61 83.26 -33.21
CA PHE A 5 -23.09 84.60 -32.82
C PHE A 5 -22.82 84.73 -31.30
N SER A 6 -21.56 84.65 -30.84
CA SER A 6 -20.50 85.70 -30.93
C SER A 6 -20.68 86.79 -29.87
N THR A 7 -19.70 87.39 -29.20
CA THR A 7 -18.24 87.25 -29.03
C THR A 7 -17.93 88.28 -27.91
N LEU A 8 -16.80 88.07 -27.22
CA LEU A 8 -15.86 89.12 -26.81
C LEU A 8 -15.82 89.55 -25.32
N CYS A 9 -14.60 89.42 -24.78
CA CYS A 9 -14.00 90.14 -23.65
C CYS A 9 -14.50 89.79 -22.23
N LEU A 10 -13.74 88.97 -21.51
CA LEU A 10 -12.77 89.52 -20.54
C LEU A 10 -11.80 88.44 -20.02
N LEU A 11 -10.55 88.59 -20.44
CA LEU A 11 -9.28 88.30 -19.76
C LEU A 11 -8.76 86.86 -19.54
N LEU A 12 -7.57 86.69 -20.15
CA LEU A 12 -6.41 85.88 -19.75
C LEU A 12 -6.35 84.44 -20.26
N SER A 13 -6.25 84.33 -21.58
CA SER A 13 -5.54 83.25 -22.26
C SER A 13 -4.62 83.85 -23.34
N VAL A 14 -3.44 83.22 -23.56
CA VAL A 14 -2.33 83.59 -24.49
C VAL A 14 -1.31 84.54 -23.80
N LEU A 15 -0.06 84.22 -23.43
CA LEU A 15 0.95 83.23 -23.81
C LEU A 15 1.93 82.99 -22.63
N ALA A 16 2.23 81.72 -22.31
CA ALA A 16 3.57 81.27 -21.93
C ALA A 16 3.60 79.75 -22.11
N GLY A 17 4.17 79.31 -23.24
CA GLY A 17 4.58 77.93 -23.36
C GLY A 17 5.69 77.67 -22.36
N MET A 18 5.44 76.77 -21.42
CA MET A 18 6.48 75.94 -20.85
C MET A 18 6.03 74.50 -21.05
N ALA A 19 6.76 73.84 -21.94
CA ALA A 19 6.86 72.40 -21.95
C ALA A 19 7.33 71.96 -20.57
N GLU A 20 6.43 71.41 -19.76
CA GLU A 20 6.85 70.38 -18.83
C GLU A 20 6.79 69.08 -19.61
N ALA A 21 7.99 68.64 -20.02
CA ALA A 21 8.21 67.28 -20.44
C ALA A 21 7.68 66.37 -19.32
N GLN A 22 6.56 65.72 -19.58
CA GLN A 22 6.14 64.57 -18.81
C GLN A 22 7.21 63.51 -19.07
N MET A 23 8.21 63.42 -18.18
CA MET A 23 9.16 62.32 -18.20
C MET A 23 8.34 61.04 -18.00
N ASP A 24 8.28 60.24 -19.05
CA ASP A 24 7.69 58.90 -19.03
C ASP A 24 8.63 58.00 -18.22
N TYR A 25 8.32 57.81 -16.93
CA TYR A 25 9.09 56.97 -16.00
C TYR A 25 8.67 55.49 -16.06
N GLY A 26 8.12 55.02 -17.18
CA GLY A 26 7.63 53.65 -17.34
C GLY A 26 8.70 52.66 -17.79
N MET A 27 9.27 51.88 -16.85
CA MET A 27 10.09 50.68 -17.15
C MET A 27 9.64 49.44 -16.36
N ARG A 28 8.34 49.34 -16.01
CA ARG A 28 7.77 48.14 -15.36
C ARG A 28 6.98 47.22 -16.31
N LEU A 29 6.88 47.57 -17.60
CA LEU A 29 6.13 46.82 -18.64
C LEU A 29 7.00 46.34 -19.81
N GLY A 30 8.32 46.20 -19.60
CA GLY A 30 9.25 45.73 -20.61
C GLY A 30 9.72 46.81 -21.57
N LEU A 31 10.89 46.58 -22.19
CA LEU A 31 11.45 47.46 -23.21
C LEU A 31 10.72 47.20 -24.53
N ARG A 32 10.10 48.24 -25.12
CA ARG A 32 9.61 48.19 -26.51
C ARG A 32 10.79 48.22 -27.47
N GLN A 33 11.18 47.06 -27.99
CA GLN A 33 12.14 46.98 -29.09
C GLN A 33 11.35 46.68 -30.37
N GLY A 34 10.83 47.73 -31.00
CA GLY A 34 9.85 47.58 -32.08
C GLY A 34 8.44 47.24 -31.55
N ALA A 35 7.71 46.38 -32.26
CA ALA A 35 6.32 46.03 -31.95
C ALA A 35 6.15 45.05 -30.77
N GLU A 36 7.23 44.50 -30.21
CA GLU A 36 7.18 43.55 -29.10
C GLU A 36 7.89 44.08 -27.84
N THR A 37 7.26 43.87 -26.69
CA THR A 37 7.76 44.19 -25.35
C THR A 37 8.54 42.99 -24.80
N SER A 38 9.82 43.19 -24.47
CA SER A 38 10.69 42.15 -23.88
C SER A 38 10.85 42.34 -22.37
N PHE A 39 10.71 41.26 -21.60
CA PHE A 39 10.75 41.22 -20.13
C PHE A 39 11.98 40.48 -19.57
N ARG A 40 13.06 40.33 -20.35
CA ARG A 40 14.24 39.57 -19.89
C ARG A 40 14.99 40.30 -18.77
N PRO A 41 15.50 39.58 -17.75
CA PRO A 41 16.33 40.19 -16.70
C PRO A 41 17.62 40.74 -17.31
N GLN A 42 17.89 42.03 -17.11
CA GLN A 42 19.13 42.69 -17.50
C GLN A 42 19.84 43.21 -16.24
N GLY A 43 21.18 43.20 -16.24
CA GLY A 43 21.95 43.87 -15.20
C GLY A 43 21.63 45.37 -15.11
N PRO A 44 22.01 46.06 -14.01
CA PRO A 44 21.69 47.47 -13.84
C PRO A 44 22.27 48.30 -15.00
N GLY A 45 21.40 48.87 -15.82
CA GLY A 45 21.78 49.81 -16.86
C GLY A 45 22.26 51.12 -16.26
N VAL A 46 23.27 51.75 -16.85
CA VAL A 46 23.73 53.08 -16.44
C VAL A 46 22.70 54.09 -16.93
N MET A 47 21.90 54.67 -16.03
CA MET A 47 21.00 55.78 -16.37
C MET A 47 21.85 57.02 -16.70
N LEU A 48 21.83 57.43 -17.98
CA LEU A 48 22.58 58.59 -18.48
C LEU A 48 22.12 59.92 -17.84
N ASP A 49 20.85 60.03 -17.45
CA ASP A 49 20.26 61.25 -16.86
C ASP A 49 20.72 61.51 -15.41
N ALA A 50 21.33 60.53 -14.73
CA ALA A 50 21.86 60.68 -13.37
C ALA A 50 23.31 61.23 -13.33
N LEU A 51 23.88 61.57 -14.50
CA LEU A 51 25.27 62.03 -14.65
C LEU A 51 25.42 63.56 -14.78
N ASP A 52 24.32 64.31 -14.70
CA ASP A 52 24.36 65.78 -14.78
C ASP A 52 25.03 66.38 -13.53
N PRO A 53 26.05 67.25 -13.67
CA PRO A 53 26.78 67.83 -12.55
C PRO A 53 25.93 68.89 -11.82
N ALA A 54 25.02 68.42 -10.97
CA ALA A 54 24.20 69.25 -10.09
C ALA A 54 24.58 69.03 -8.61
N VAL A 55 24.63 70.11 -7.83
CA VAL A 55 24.81 70.04 -6.35
C VAL A 55 23.58 69.42 -5.67
N ARG A 56 22.42 69.48 -6.34
CA ARG A 56 21.18 68.83 -5.91
C ARG A 56 21.30 67.31 -6.11
N ARG A 57 21.25 66.54 -5.02
CA ARG A 57 21.16 65.08 -5.08
C ARG A 57 19.81 64.71 -5.72
N TRP A 58 19.87 64.13 -6.91
CA TRP A 58 18.71 63.48 -7.52
C TRP A 58 18.72 62.02 -7.07
N TYR A 59 17.61 61.57 -6.50
CA TYR A 59 17.42 60.17 -6.17
C TYR A 59 16.77 59.50 -7.37
N VAL A 60 17.37 58.40 -7.84
CA VAL A 60 16.76 57.57 -8.89
C VAL A 60 15.40 57.11 -8.35
N PRO A 61 14.29 57.29 -9.08
CA PRO A 61 13.00 56.76 -8.66
C PRO A 61 13.11 55.27 -8.36
N GLN A 62 12.84 54.91 -7.11
CA GLN A 62 12.80 53.52 -6.64
C GLN A 62 11.34 53.08 -6.44
N GLU A 63 11.16 51.89 -5.87
CA GLU A 63 9.87 51.23 -5.62
C GLU A 63 8.76 52.19 -5.15
N LEU A 64 9.03 53.03 -4.12
CA LEU A 64 8.02 53.93 -3.54
C LEU A 64 7.50 55.02 -4.49
N TYR A 65 8.34 55.56 -5.37
CA TYR A 65 7.89 56.52 -6.37
C TYR A 65 7.10 55.83 -7.48
N ASN A 66 7.54 54.65 -7.91
CA ASN A 66 6.92 53.92 -9.00
C ASN A 66 5.56 53.33 -8.61
N GLU A 67 5.34 53.02 -7.33
CA GLU A 67 4.12 52.39 -6.83
C GLU A 67 3.10 53.38 -6.28
N TYR A 68 3.56 54.38 -5.53
CA TYR A 68 2.68 55.34 -4.86
C TYR A 68 2.78 56.76 -5.45
N GLY A 69 3.62 56.98 -6.46
CA GLY A 69 3.88 58.30 -7.03
C GLY A 69 4.68 59.22 -6.09
N TRP A 70 5.18 58.70 -4.96
CA TRP A 70 5.74 59.51 -3.89
C TRP A 70 7.08 60.12 -4.25
N ARG A 71 7.11 61.44 -4.36
CA ARG A 71 8.31 62.22 -4.57
C ARG A 71 8.98 62.51 -3.23
N GLN A 72 10.24 62.13 -3.07
CA GLN A 72 10.97 62.34 -1.81
C GLN A 72 11.06 63.81 -1.36
N TRP A 73 10.82 64.76 -2.27
CA TRP A 73 10.88 66.21 -2.01
C TRP A 73 9.50 66.86 -1.84
N GLU A 74 8.42 66.10 -1.92
CA GLU A 74 7.05 66.61 -1.85
C GLU A 74 6.54 66.66 -0.40
N TYR A 75 5.78 67.71 -0.07
CA TYR A 75 5.23 67.90 1.26
C TYR A 75 4.01 67.01 1.48
N THR A 76 4.12 66.05 2.39
CA THR A 76 3.02 65.13 2.74
C THR A 76 2.08 65.75 3.77
N ASN A 77 0.77 65.82 3.46
CA ASN A 77 -0.27 66.25 4.42
C ASN A 77 -1.42 65.23 4.46
N TYR A 78 -1.42 64.38 5.49
CA TYR A 78 -2.41 63.31 5.63
C TYR A 78 -3.83 63.78 5.98
N ALA A 79 -4.05 65.09 6.17
CA ALA A 79 -5.37 65.68 6.32
C ALA A 79 -6.00 66.09 4.96
N ARG A 80 -5.21 66.14 3.89
CA ARG A 80 -5.67 66.41 2.51
C ARG A 80 -5.62 65.16 1.64
N ASP A 81 -4.55 64.38 1.77
CA ASP A 81 -4.37 63.10 1.09
C ASP A 81 -4.45 61.98 2.13
N HIS A 82 -5.16 60.88 1.88
CA HIS A 82 -5.29 59.83 2.89
C HIS A 82 -3.95 59.09 3.05
N PHE A 83 -3.61 58.66 4.28
CA PHE A 83 -2.43 57.81 4.48
C PHE A 83 -2.62 56.48 3.73
N GLU A 84 -1.81 56.27 2.69
CA GLU A 84 -1.75 54.98 2.01
C GLU A 84 -0.77 54.09 2.77
N ARG A 85 -1.27 52.94 3.23
CA ARG A 85 -0.43 51.93 3.87
C ARG A 85 0.52 51.37 2.82
N TYR A 86 1.78 51.17 3.18
CA TYR A 86 2.71 50.34 2.40
C TYR A 86 2.11 48.94 2.24
N VAL A 87 1.62 48.64 1.05
CA VAL A 87 1.20 47.31 0.63
C VAL A 87 2.45 46.63 0.11
N ASN A 88 2.82 45.49 0.71
CA ASN A 88 3.93 44.71 0.20
C ASN A 88 3.55 44.19 -1.20
N THR A 89 4.29 44.57 -2.23
CA THR A 89 4.03 44.12 -3.60
C THR A 89 4.35 42.64 -3.83
N ALA A 90 5.00 41.98 -2.86
CA ALA A 90 5.06 40.53 -2.77
C ALA A 90 3.68 39.88 -2.51
N LEU A 91 2.62 40.64 -2.19
CA LEU A 91 1.24 40.14 -2.17
C LEU A 91 0.75 39.72 -3.56
N GLU A 92 1.36 40.21 -4.64
CA GLU A 92 1.13 39.73 -6.02
C GLU A 92 2.09 38.59 -6.40
N GLY A 93 3.00 38.23 -5.51
CA GLY A 93 4.02 37.21 -5.72
C GLY A 93 5.29 37.69 -6.45
N ASP A 94 6.18 36.74 -6.66
CA ASP A 94 7.50 36.91 -7.27
C ASP A 94 7.43 36.78 -8.80
N TYR A 95 8.43 37.32 -9.50
CA TYR A 95 8.55 37.19 -10.95
C TYR A 95 9.28 35.90 -11.30
N PHE A 96 8.65 35.03 -12.08
CA PHE A 96 9.23 33.78 -12.55
C PHE A 96 9.62 33.83 -14.03
N TYR A 97 10.74 33.18 -14.33
CA TYR A 97 11.32 33.10 -15.67
C TYR A 97 11.58 31.65 -16.03
N ASP A 98 11.50 31.32 -17.31
CA ASP A 98 11.89 30.02 -17.82
C ASP A 98 13.42 29.88 -17.89
N ILE A 99 13.88 28.67 -18.25
CA ILE A 99 15.32 28.37 -18.42
C ILE A 99 16.00 29.21 -19.52
N TYR A 100 15.23 29.88 -20.37
CA TYR A 100 15.72 30.77 -21.44
C TYR A 100 15.68 32.25 -21.05
N GLY A 101 15.25 32.57 -19.81
CA GLY A 101 15.12 33.91 -19.28
C GLY A 101 13.89 34.67 -19.76
N ASN A 102 12.92 34.01 -20.39
CA ASN A 102 11.65 34.63 -20.75
C ASN A 102 10.73 34.69 -19.52
N PHE A 103 10.02 35.80 -19.37
CA PHE A 103 9.05 35.98 -18.29
C PHE A 103 7.88 35.01 -18.46
N VAL A 104 7.62 34.22 -17.42
CA VAL A 104 6.51 33.25 -17.40
C VAL A 104 5.28 33.90 -16.78
N THR A 105 5.41 34.35 -15.53
CA THR A 105 4.32 34.95 -14.76
C THR A 105 4.85 35.65 -13.51
N ARG A 106 4.00 36.47 -12.88
CA ARG A 106 4.20 36.98 -11.53
C ARG A 106 3.18 36.28 -10.61
N GLY A 107 3.65 35.61 -9.57
CA GLY A 107 2.79 34.81 -8.70
C GLY A 107 3.55 34.06 -7.63
N TRP A 108 3.06 32.89 -7.22
CA TRP A 108 3.71 32.08 -6.19
C TRP A 108 4.23 30.77 -6.78
N LEU A 109 5.48 30.42 -6.49
CA LEU A 109 5.97 29.08 -6.72
C LEU A 109 5.21 28.15 -5.77
N ILE A 110 4.54 27.14 -6.32
CA ILE A 110 3.79 26.16 -5.52
C ILE A 110 4.52 24.83 -5.39
N PHE A 111 5.30 24.47 -6.41
CA PHE A 111 6.08 23.25 -6.50
C PHE A 111 7.32 23.49 -7.35
N ASN A 112 8.45 22.91 -6.92
CA ASN A 112 9.65 22.79 -7.73
C ASN A 112 10.33 21.46 -7.41
N ASN A 113 10.67 20.69 -8.44
CA ASN A 113 11.55 19.54 -8.32
C ASN A 113 12.60 19.67 -9.43
N THR A 114 13.84 19.96 -9.05
CA THR A 114 14.94 20.18 -9.99
C THR A 114 16.10 19.28 -9.60
N GLN A 115 16.79 18.74 -10.61
CA GLN A 115 18.03 18.03 -10.40
C GLN A 115 19.13 18.58 -11.31
N THR A 116 20.18 19.10 -10.69
CA THR A 116 21.40 19.60 -11.34
C THR A 116 22.56 18.68 -11.00
N ARG A 117 23.32 18.27 -12.03
CA ARG A 117 24.51 17.43 -11.90
C ARG A 117 25.62 17.99 -12.81
N PRO A 118 26.90 17.97 -12.40
CA PRO A 118 27.41 17.58 -11.09
C PRO A 118 27.32 18.77 -10.12
N GLN A 119 26.65 18.60 -8.98
CA GLN A 119 26.52 19.66 -7.98
C GLN A 119 26.22 19.09 -6.59
N GLN A 120 26.97 19.53 -5.57
CA GLN A 120 26.61 19.23 -4.18
C GLN A 120 25.26 19.86 -3.87
N PHE A 121 24.36 19.12 -3.21
CA PHE A 121 22.98 19.58 -2.99
C PHE A 121 22.21 19.86 -4.29
N GLY A 122 22.61 19.24 -5.40
CA GLY A 122 22.03 19.45 -6.72
C GLY A 122 20.60 18.94 -6.91
N ASN A 123 20.02 18.16 -5.98
CA ASN A 123 18.60 17.83 -6.02
C ASN A 123 17.82 18.78 -5.11
N THR A 124 16.85 19.48 -5.68
CA THR A 124 16.04 20.49 -5.02
C THR A 124 14.58 20.09 -5.08
N LEU A 125 13.92 20.07 -3.92
CA LEU A 125 12.48 19.87 -3.81
C LEU A 125 11.85 21.00 -3.00
N PHE A 126 10.79 21.60 -3.51
CA PHE A 126 10.03 22.64 -2.84
C PHE A 126 8.54 22.39 -3.02
N LYS A 127 7.80 22.49 -1.91
CA LYS A 127 6.34 22.48 -1.87
C LYS A 127 5.88 23.59 -0.95
N SER A 128 5.12 24.52 -1.50
CA SER A 128 4.63 25.66 -0.73
C SER A 128 3.51 25.24 0.24
N GLU A 129 3.34 26.00 1.32
CA GLU A 129 2.16 25.86 2.20
C GLU A 129 0.83 26.03 1.43
N ARG A 130 0.84 26.82 0.35
CA ARG A 130 -0.32 27.02 -0.53
C ARG A 130 -0.71 25.74 -1.28
N PHE A 131 0.25 24.88 -1.62
CA PHE A 131 -0.04 23.59 -2.23
C PHE A 131 -0.88 22.72 -1.28
N ARG A 132 -0.55 22.70 0.01
CA ARG A 132 -1.34 22.00 1.04
C ARG A 132 -2.68 22.68 1.32
N GLN A 133 -2.70 23.99 1.55
CA GLN A 133 -3.88 24.69 2.06
C GLN A 133 -4.89 25.09 0.97
N TRP A 134 -4.42 25.66 -0.14
CA TRP A 134 -5.30 26.21 -1.18
C TRP A 134 -5.70 25.15 -2.20
N PHE A 135 -4.78 24.22 -2.49
CA PHE A 135 -4.95 23.18 -3.50
C PHE A 135 -5.19 21.79 -2.90
N SER A 136 -5.29 21.68 -1.56
CA SER A 136 -5.52 20.40 -0.87
C SER A 136 -4.60 19.29 -1.37
N GLU A 137 -3.32 19.62 -1.58
CA GLU A 137 -2.28 18.66 -2.01
C GLU A 137 -2.47 18.06 -3.42
N VAL A 138 -3.27 18.69 -4.29
CA VAL A 138 -3.47 18.24 -5.68
C VAL A 138 -3.49 19.41 -6.65
N VAL A 139 -2.69 19.33 -7.72
CA VAL A 139 -2.73 20.28 -8.83
C VAL A 139 -2.76 19.51 -10.14
N VAL A 140 -3.77 19.78 -10.97
CA VAL A 140 -3.93 19.15 -12.29
C VAL A 140 -3.87 20.23 -13.36
N ALA A 141 -2.98 20.04 -14.34
CA ALA A 141 -2.92 20.84 -15.56
C ALA A 141 -3.16 19.94 -16.76
N GLY A 142 -4.21 20.18 -17.54
CA GLY A 142 -4.54 19.36 -18.70
C GLY A 142 -5.09 20.17 -19.86
N ASP A 143 -5.09 19.56 -21.03
CA ASP A 143 -5.69 20.11 -22.26
C ASP A 143 -6.25 18.96 -23.10
N GLN A 144 -7.20 19.29 -23.99
CA GLN A 144 -7.79 18.33 -24.90
C GLN A 144 -7.98 18.97 -26.28
N LYS A 145 -7.55 18.27 -27.32
CA LYS A 145 -7.74 18.67 -28.72
C LYS A 145 -8.03 17.47 -29.60
N GLY A 146 -9.29 17.35 -30.04
CA GLY A 146 -9.73 16.23 -30.86
C GLY A 146 -9.70 14.93 -30.06
N GLU A 147 -9.04 13.90 -30.61
CA GLU A 147 -8.81 12.61 -29.94
C GLU A 147 -7.75 12.70 -28.83
N TYR A 148 -6.89 13.72 -28.81
CA TYR A 148 -5.80 13.81 -27.83
C TYR A 148 -6.25 14.52 -26.56
N ALA A 149 -6.08 13.86 -25.41
CA ALA A 149 -6.23 14.45 -24.09
C ALA A 149 -4.96 14.20 -23.27
N TYR A 150 -4.47 15.19 -22.53
CA TYR A 150 -3.39 14.97 -21.58
C TYR A 150 -3.69 15.64 -20.24
N ALA A 151 -3.13 15.07 -19.17
CA ALA A 151 -3.15 15.65 -17.83
C ALA A 151 -1.77 15.50 -17.18
N LEU A 152 -1.32 16.56 -16.50
CA LEU A 152 -0.16 16.55 -15.62
C LEU A 152 -0.67 16.81 -14.20
N THR A 153 -0.64 15.77 -13.38
CA THR A 153 -1.12 15.78 -12.00
C THR A 153 0.07 15.74 -11.06
N LEU A 154 0.13 16.72 -10.15
CA LEU A 154 1.04 16.73 -9.01
C LEU A 154 0.21 16.49 -7.75
N SER A 155 0.59 15.52 -6.93
CA SER A 155 -0.07 15.32 -5.64
C SER A 155 0.86 14.71 -4.58
N SER A 156 0.61 14.98 -3.29
CA SER A 156 1.13 14.17 -2.18
C SER A 156 0.20 13.02 -1.77
N GLN A 157 -0.91 12.83 -2.49
CA GLN A 157 -1.92 11.81 -2.25
C GLN A 157 -2.37 11.10 -3.55
N LEU A 158 -1.44 10.85 -4.47
CA LEU A 158 -1.73 10.31 -5.78
C LEU A 158 -2.07 8.79 -5.70
N ARG A 159 -3.31 8.40 -6.00
CA ARG A 159 -3.72 6.99 -6.21
C ARG A 159 -3.35 6.58 -7.62
N THR A 160 -2.49 5.55 -7.77
CA THR A 160 -2.07 5.10 -9.10
C THR A 160 -1.78 3.60 -9.13
N THR A 161 -2.34 2.91 -10.12
CA THR A 161 -2.02 1.52 -10.45
C THR A 161 -1.68 1.41 -11.93
N LEU A 162 -0.52 0.84 -12.25
CA LEU A 162 -0.14 0.49 -13.62
C LEU A 162 -0.56 -0.94 -13.94
N THR A 163 -0.16 -1.88 -13.08
CA THR A 163 -0.62 -3.27 -13.01
C THR A 163 -0.46 -3.77 -11.58
N PRO A 164 -1.22 -4.78 -11.16
CA PRO A 164 -1.07 -5.33 -9.81
C PRO A 164 0.28 -6.01 -9.57
N MET A 165 0.99 -6.45 -10.61
CA MET A 165 2.31 -7.09 -10.44
C MET A 165 3.50 -6.12 -10.53
N THR A 166 3.32 -4.86 -10.97
CA THR A 166 4.46 -3.93 -11.17
C THR A 166 4.41 -2.64 -10.38
N PHE A 167 3.25 -2.00 -10.27
CA PHE A 167 3.11 -0.75 -9.52
C PHE A 167 1.65 -0.51 -9.14
N SER A 168 1.36 -0.50 -7.85
CA SER A 168 0.04 -0.21 -7.29
C SER A 168 0.21 0.50 -5.95
N LYS A 169 -0.13 1.79 -5.90
CA LYS A 169 -0.12 2.56 -4.66
C LYS A 169 -1.50 3.15 -4.37
N PRO A 170 -2.08 2.96 -3.17
CA PRO A 170 -3.30 3.66 -2.75
C PRO A 170 -3.04 5.17 -2.66
N ARG A 171 -1.79 5.54 -2.33
CA ARG A 171 -1.34 6.90 -2.17
C ARG A 171 0.15 7.01 -2.51
N MET A 172 0.55 8.05 -3.23
CA MET A 172 1.95 8.36 -3.54
C MET A 172 2.18 9.87 -3.56
N ASP A 173 3.36 10.30 -3.11
CA ASP A 173 3.85 11.64 -3.35
C ASP A 173 4.63 11.70 -4.66
N GLY A 174 4.12 12.44 -5.67
CA GLY A 174 4.83 12.59 -6.93
C GLY A 174 4.04 13.31 -8.02
N VAL A 175 4.51 13.11 -9.24
CA VAL A 175 3.94 13.66 -10.47
C VAL A 175 3.53 12.51 -11.36
N GLN A 176 2.34 12.60 -11.94
CA GLN A 176 1.83 11.70 -12.98
C GLN A 176 1.46 12.51 -14.22
N PHE A 177 1.91 12.03 -15.37
CA PHE A 177 1.53 12.53 -16.67
C PHE A 177 0.75 11.46 -17.40
N ASP A 178 -0.47 11.78 -17.80
CA ASP A 178 -1.35 10.92 -18.58
C ASP A 178 -1.58 11.52 -19.97
N LEU A 179 -1.54 10.67 -20.98
CA LEU A 179 -1.90 10.98 -22.36
C LEU A 179 -2.85 9.89 -22.85
N ALA A 180 -4.02 10.29 -23.34
CA ALA A 180 -5.02 9.41 -23.91
C ALA A 180 -5.39 9.85 -25.32
N THR A 181 -5.63 8.87 -26.17
CA THR A 181 -6.20 8.98 -27.52
C THR A 181 -7.23 7.89 -27.72
N ASP A 182 -7.95 7.89 -28.85
CA ASP A 182 -8.91 6.84 -29.17
C ASP A 182 -8.32 5.41 -29.21
N ARG A 183 -6.99 5.26 -29.36
CA ARG A 183 -6.32 3.95 -29.49
C ARG A 183 -5.12 3.72 -28.58
N TYR A 184 -4.59 4.78 -27.98
CA TYR A 184 -3.36 4.75 -27.21
C TYR A 184 -3.54 5.49 -25.89
N GLU A 185 -3.05 4.87 -24.83
CA GLU A 185 -3.03 5.43 -23.48
C GLU A 185 -1.60 5.35 -22.96
N THR A 186 -1.13 6.39 -22.28
CA THR A 186 0.20 6.44 -21.69
C THR A 186 0.13 7.12 -20.34
N THR A 187 0.73 6.51 -19.35
CA THR A 187 0.92 7.07 -18.01
C THR A 187 2.41 7.05 -17.70
N LEU A 188 2.95 8.17 -17.23
CA LEU A 188 4.32 8.30 -16.73
C LEU A 188 4.28 8.86 -15.32
N ILE A 189 5.05 8.27 -14.43
CA ILE A 189 5.10 8.60 -13.01
C ILE A 189 6.54 8.96 -12.65
N TYR A 190 6.69 10.03 -11.89
CA TYR A 190 7.96 10.42 -11.28
C TYR A 190 7.74 10.76 -9.80
N SER A 191 8.57 10.21 -8.94
CA SER A 191 8.60 10.57 -7.53
C SER A 191 10.03 10.58 -6.98
N ARG A 192 10.32 11.53 -6.09
CA ARG A 192 11.49 11.47 -5.22
C ARG A 192 11.07 10.78 -3.92
N ILE A 193 11.10 9.45 -3.92
CA ILE A 193 10.62 8.64 -2.78
C ILE A 193 11.50 8.79 -1.54
N SER A 194 12.77 9.15 -1.67
CA SER A 194 13.60 9.53 -0.51
C SER A 194 13.33 10.98 -0.09
N SER A 195 12.85 11.21 1.13
CA SER A 195 12.49 12.55 1.61
C SER A 195 11.54 13.29 0.63
N PRO A 196 10.31 12.78 0.41
CA PRO A 196 9.36 13.30 -0.58
C PRO A 196 8.73 14.65 -0.18
N GLY A 197 8.94 15.10 1.06
CA GLY A 197 8.39 16.36 1.57
C GLY A 197 6.90 16.30 1.94
N GLY A 198 6.14 15.30 1.49
CA GLY A 198 4.73 15.18 1.83
C GLY A 198 3.92 16.37 1.35
N GLY A 199 2.99 16.87 2.17
CA GLY A 199 2.13 18.01 1.82
C GLY A 199 2.84 19.36 1.67
N GLU A 200 4.01 19.58 2.32
CA GLU A 200 4.78 20.82 2.18
C GLU A 200 6.25 20.68 2.62
N THR A 201 7.13 21.57 2.16
CA THR A 201 8.52 21.63 2.61
C THR A 201 8.80 22.80 3.57
N GLY A 202 7.78 23.24 4.32
CA GLY A 202 7.90 24.38 5.25
C GLY A 202 8.23 25.71 4.56
N GLY A 203 7.89 25.84 3.28
CA GLY A 203 8.22 27.04 2.48
C GLY A 203 9.71 27.21 2.18
N GLN A 204 10.51 26.15 2.32
CA GLN A 204 11.94 26.15 1.99
C GLN A 204 12.31 25.02 1.03
N GLU A 205 13.39 25.21 0.27
CA GLU A 205 13.91 24.18 -0.62
C GLU A 205 14.65 23.08 0.17
N VAL A 206 14.24 21.82 -0.01
CA VAL A 206 14.88 20.64 0.54
C VAL A 206 15.94 20.15 -0.42
N LEU A 207 17.18 20.55 -0.15
CA LEU A 207 18.32 20.20 -0.96
C LEU A 207 18.92 18.85 -0.54
N ARG A 208 19.29 18.02 -1.50
CA ARG A 208 19.92 16.71 -1.29
C ARG A 208 21.00 16.43 -2.31
N THR A 209 22.02 15.70 -1.86
CA THR A 209 23.06 15.11 -2.73
C THR A 209 22.68 13.68 -3.12
N ASN A 210 22.19 12.90 -2.16
CA ASN A 210 21.74 11.52 -2.35
C ASN A 210 20.22 11.48 -2.34
N ASN A 211 19.63 10.73 -3.27
CA ASN A 211 18.20 10.51 -3.32
C ASN A 211 17.85 9.21 -4.05
N THR A 212 16.78 8.57 -3.60
CA THR A 212 16.09 7.50 -4.29
C THR A 212 14.97 8.10 -5.13
N THR A 213 14.95 7.75 -6.42
CA THR A 213 14.00 8.26 -7.40
C THR A 213 13.21 7.10 -7.98
N LEU A 214 11.90 7.27 -8.07
CA LEU A 214 10.99 6.38 -8.77
C LEU A 214 10.63 7.00 -10.12
N VAL A 215 10.78 6.19 -11.17
CA VAL A 215 10.22 6.43 -12.49
C VAL A 215 9.43 5.20 -12.87
N ALA A 216 8.15 5.37 -13.19
CA ALA A 216 7.31 4.28 -13.67
C ALA A 216 6.46 4.75 -14.85
N GLY A 217 5.91 3.81 -15.61
CA GLY A 217 5.00 4.15 -16.67
C GLY A 217 4.37 2.95 -17.34
N ARG A 218 3.24 3.19 -18.00
CA ARG A 218 2.49 2.22 -18.77
C ARG A 218 2.12 2.83 -20.11
N PHE A 219 2.26 2.06 -21.16
CA PHE A 219 1.76 2.38 -22.49
C PHE A 219 0.80 1.27 -22.92
N VAL A 220 -0.42 1.61 -23.33
CA VAL A 220 -1.40 0.65 -23.87
C VAL A 220 -1.75 1.07 -25.29
N GLY A 221 -1.71 0.11 -26.22
CA GLY A 221 -2.15 0.30 -27.59
C GLY A 221 -3.22 -0.71 -27.98
N GLN A 222 -4.33 -0.22 -28.52
CA GLN A 222 -5.37 -1.06 -29.11
C GLN A 222 -4.97 -1.51 -30.52
N ILE A 223 -4.99 -2.83 -30.76
CA ILE A 223 -4.69 -3.45 -32.05
C ILE A 223 -5.96 -4.11 -32.59
N GLY A 224 -6.57 -3.46 -33.59
CA GLY A 224 -7.87 -3.89 -34.12
C GLY A 224 -9.01 -3.59 -33.13
N GLU A 225 -10.07 -4.38 -33.17
CA GLU A 225 -11.25 -4.16 -32.32
C GLU A 225 -11.17 -4.93 -30.98
N TYR A 226 -10.41 -6.02 -30.94
CA TYR A 226 -10.51 -7.03 -29.88
C TYR A 226 -9.26 -7.18 -29.00
N ALA A 227 -8.13 -6.58 -29.38
CA ALA A 227 -6.86 -6.78 -28.69
C ALA A 227 -6.27 -5.47 -28.15
N ARG A 228 -5.74 -5.50 -26.94
CA ARG A 228 -4.90 -4.42 -26.37
C ARG A 228 -3.57 -5.01 -25.92
N LEU A 229 -2.48 -4.33 -26.26
CA LEU A 229 -1.14 -4.64 -25.78
C LEU A 229 -0.69 -3.53 -24.86
N GLY A 230 -0.28 -3.88 -23.64
CA GLY A 230 0.33 -2.97 -22.71
C GLY A 230 1.82 -3.27 -22.51
N PHE A 231 2.61 -2.23 -22.24
CA PHE A 231 3.97 -2.32 -21.73
C PHE A 231 4.03 -1.50 -20.45
N ASN A 232 4.62 -2.06 -19.40
CA ASN A 232 4.74 -1.44 -18.10
C ASN A 232 6.18 -1.50 -17.61
N LEU A 233 6.59 -0.45 -16.92
CA LEU A 233 7.93 -0.31 -16.37
C LEU A 233 7.81 0.38 -15.01
N ALA A 234 8.50 -0.16 -14.01
CA ALA A 234 8.70 0.50 -12.72
C ALA A 234 10.19 0.44 -12.38
N ASN A 235 10.78 1.59 -12.04
CA ASN A 235 12.18 1.66 -11.68
C ASN A 235 12.36 2.60 -10.50
N SER A 236 12.74 2.03 -9.37
CA SER A 236 13.26 2.80 -8.25
C SER A 236 14.77 2.64 -8.19
N HIS A 237 15.49 3.75 -8.11
CA HIS A 237 16.95 3.70 -8.10
C HIS A 237 17.58 4.80 -7.24
N GLN A 238 18.72 4.46 -6.67
CA GLN A 238 19.59 5.40 -5.97
C GLN A 238 20.28 6.33 -6.96
N SER A 239 20.44 7.58 -6.55
CA SER A 239 21.14 8.60 -7.33
C SER A 239 21.96 9.52 -6.43
N ASN A 240 23.04 10.06 -7.02
CA ASN A 240 23.98 10.96 -6.38
C ASN A 240 24.33 12.09 -7.35
N THR A 241 24.13 13.34 -6.94
CA THR A 241 24.33 14.52 -7.79
C THR A 241 25.78 14.98 -7.91
N LEU A 242 26.74 14.40 -7.17
CA LEU A 242 28.17 14.72 -7.34
C LEU A 242 28.79 14.12 -8.61
N THR A 243 28.11 13.17 -9.25
CA THR A 243 28.65 12.48 -10.43
C THR A 243 28.16 13.14 -11.71
N ASP A 244 29.09 13.53 -12.59
CA ASP A 244 28.84 14.23 -13.87
C ASP A 244 28.39 13.28 -15.02
N ARG A 245 28.07 12.01 -14.71
CA ARG A 245 27.96 10.98 -15.74
C ARG A 245 26.51 10.61 -16.03
N LEU A 246 26.05 11.07 -17.20
CA LEU A 246 24.94 10.49 -17.98
C LEU A 246 25.30 9.12 -18.60
N ALA A 247 26.58 8.75 -18.62
CA ALA A 247 27.09 7.55 -19.26
C ALA A 247 27.10 6.34 -18.30
N GLY A 248 26.06 5.51 -18.38
CA GLY A 248 25.85 4.27 -17.64
C GLY A 248 24.47 3.69 -17.97
N ASN A 249 24.07 2.58 -17.35
CA ASN A 249 22.67 2.12 -17.44
C ASN A 249 21.80 3.01 -16.51
N PRO A 250 20.90 3.85 -17.04
CA PRO A 250 20.10 4.77 -16.25
C PRO A 250 19.14 4.06 -15.29
N PHE A 251 18.78 2.80 -15.57
CA PHE A 251 17.87 2.00 -14.75
C PHE A 251 18.57 1.27 -13.60
N SER A 252 19.91 1.20 -13.62
CA SER A 252 20.70 0.47 -12.61
C SER A 252 21.05 1.30 -11.37
N GLY A 253 20.66 2.57 -11.32
CA GLY A 253 21.01 3.49 -10.24
C GLY A 253 22.50 3.79 -10.13
N LEU A 254 22.88 4.49 -9.06
CA LEU A 254 24.25 4.82 -8.68
C LEU A 254 24.43 4.55 -7.18
N LEU A 255 25.65 4.23 -6.76
CA LEU A 255 25.95 4.22 -5.33
C LEU A 255 25.84 5.65 -4.78
N THR A 256 25.20 5.77 -3.62
CA THR A 256 25.20 7.03 -2.87
C THR A 256 26.59 7.32 -2.32
N VAL A 257 26.81 8.55 -1.86
CA VAL A 257 28.05 8.92 -1.15
C VAL A 257 28.26 8.06 0.10
N GLY A 258 27.17 7.68 0.80
CA GLY A 258 27.24 6.84 2.00
C GLY A 258 27.58 5.37 1.70
N GLN A 259 27.06 4.82 0.59
CA GLN A 259 27.33 3.45 0.16
C GLN A 259 28.72 3.28 -0.46
N ASN A 260 29.26 4.29 -1.13
CA ASN A 260 30.50 4.17 -1.91
C ASN A 260 31.77 4.26 -1.03
N ARG A 261 31.93 3.30 -0.11
CA ARG A 261 33.11 3.13 0.74
C ARG A 261 33.84 1.83 0.37
N THR A 262 35.15 1.77 0.58
CA THR A 262 35.88 0.50 0.47
C THR A 262 35.27 -0.51 1.45
N ILE A 263 35.20 -1.78 1.05
CA ILE A 263 34.78 -2.88 1.92
C ILE A 263 36.01 -3.67 2.36
N ASP A 264 35.93 -4.19 3.57
CA ASP A 264 37.00 -4.98 4.16
C ASP A 264 36.54 -6.40 4.46
N LEU A 265 35.22 -6.62 4.52
CA LEU A 265 34.61 -7.91 4.80
C LEU A 265 33.44 -8.18 3.87
N VAL A 266 33.42 -9.38 3.28
CA VAL A 266 32.21 -9.96 2.69
C VAL A 266 31.90 -11.26 3.40
N GLN A 267 30.65 -11.42 3.82
CA GLN A 267 30.16 -12.65 4.44
C GLN A 267 29.07 -13.28 3.59
N ILE A 268 29.18 -14.59 3.39
CA ILE A 268 28.16 -15.42 2.73
C ILE A 268 27.66 -16.43 3.75
N VAL A 269 26.35 -16.64 3.78
CA VAL A 269 25.72 -17.59 4.70
C VAL A 269 24.90 -18.60 3.89
N LEU A 270 25.16 -19.88 4.11
CA LEU A 270 24.42 -20.98 3.50
C LEU A 270 23.52 -21.61 4.57
N ARG A 271 22.23 -21.72 4.25
CA ARG A 271 21.18 -22.22 5.16
C ARG A 271 20.37 -23.30 4.50
N ASP A 272 19.69 -24.10 5.31
CA ASP A 272 18.60 -24.98 4.87
C ASP A 272 17.39 -24.12 4.42
N ASP A 273 16.78 -24.43 3.27
CA ASP A 273 15.57 -23.71 2.79
C ASP A 273 14.31 -24.20 3.52
N SER A 274 14.33 -25.46 3.98
CA SER A 274 13.21 -26.08 4.69
C SER A 274 13.65 -26.64 6.06
N PRO A 275 14.04 -25.78 7.02
CA PRO A 275 14.71 -26.18 8.26
C PRO A 275 13.85 -27.06 9.20
N GLU A 276 12.53 -27.09 9.03
CA GLU A 276 11.58 -27.73 9.95
C GLU A 276 11.71 -29.26 10.00
N ASP A 277 12.26 -29.88 8.96
CA ASP A 277 12.37 -31.34 8.90
C ASP A 277 13.72 -31.90 9.38
N GLU A 278 14.67 -31.02 9.71
CA GLU A 278 16.04 -31.33 10.17
C GLU A 278 16.83 -32.29 9.24
N VAL A 279 16.37 -32.49 7.99
CA VAL A 279 16.91 -33.52 7.09
C VAL A 279 17.18 -32.96 5.70
N GLY A 280 18.46 -32.82 5.39
CA GLY A 280 18.94 -32.64 4.02
C GLY A 280 18.97 -31.18 3.55
N GLY A 281 19.60 -30.31 4.32
CA GLY A 281 19.87 -28.92 3.93
C GLY A 281 21.15 -28.72 3.11
N ALA A 282 21.61 -27.47 3.08
CA ALA A 282 22.66 -26.99 2.18
C ALA A 282 23.96 -27.80 2.25
N ALA A 283 24.41 -28.30 1.10
CA ALA A 283 25.69 -28.99 0.95
C ALA A 283 26.70 -28.10 0.23
N PHE A 284 27.72 -27.62 0.93
CA PHE A 284 28.78 -26.75 0.42
C PHE A 284 30.07 -27.52 0.14
N PHE A 285 30.66 -27.34 -1.04
CA PHE A 285 31.90 -28.01 -1.45
C PHE A 285 33.06 -27.01 -1.54
N PRO A 286 33.89 -26.85 -0.48
CA PRO A 286 35.00 -25.89 -0.47
C PRO A 286 36.02 -26.13 -1.59
N ALA A 287 36.32 -27.40 -1.89
CA ALA A 287 37.30 -27.77 -2.91
C ALA A 287 36.93 -27.30 -4.33
N GLY A 288 35.63 -27.21 -4.64
CA GLY A 288 35.13 -26.72 -5.92
C GLY A 288 34.81 -25.22 -5.95
N SER A 289 34.78 -24.56 -4.79
CA SER A 289 34.39 -23.16 -4.65
C SER A 289 35.59 -22.21 -4.71
N ASP A 290 35.42 -20.98 -5.18
CA ASP A 290 36.48 -19.97 -5.27
C ASP A 290 35.91 -18.56 -5.27
N VAL A 291 36.78 -17.56 -5.16
CA VAL A 291 36.45 -16.14 -5.32
C VAL A 291 37.31 -15.53 -6.42
N VAL A 292 36.72 -14.73 -7.30
CA VAL A 292 37.42 -14.05 -8.40
C VAL A 292 37.38 -12.55 -8.15
N ILE A 293 38.54 -11.96 -7.95
CA ILE A 293 38.73 -10.55 -7.63
C ILE A 293 39.20 -9.83 -8.90
N THR A 294 38.52 -8.75 -9.26
CA THR A 294 38.92 -7.88 -10.37
C THR A 294 39.36 -6.52 -9.84
N TYR A 295 40.54 -6.07 -10.24
CA TYR A 295 41.13 -4.80 -9.84
C TYR A 295 40.87 -3.69 -10.87
N SER A 296 41.07 -2.45 -10.48
CA SER A 296 40.83 -1.24 -11.29
C SER A 296 41.71 -1.16 -12.55
N ASP A 297 42.87 -1.82 -12.55
CA ASP A 297 43.76 -1.95 -13.71
C ASP A 297 43.37 -3.08 -14.68
N GLY A 298 42.29 -3.82 -14.37
CA GLY A 298 41.76 -4.91 -15.16
C GLY A 298 42.36 -6.29 -14.87
N ARG A 299 43.36 -6.40 -13.97
CA ARG A 299 43.84 -7.70 -13.50
C ARG A 299 42.74 -8.48 -12.80
N LYS A 300 42.76 -9.80 -12.96
CA LYS A 300 41.85 -10.74 -12.30
C LYS A 300 42.66 -11.82 -11.59
N GLU A 301 42.32 -12.08 -10.34
CA GLU A 301 42.94 -13.12 -9.53
C GLU A 301 41.88 -14.05 -8.94
N ARG A 302 42.23 -15.33 -8.81
CA ARG A 302 41.41 -16.30 -8.07
C ARG A 302 41.94 -16.41 -6.65
N GLY A 303 41.05 -16.48 -5.67
CA GLY A 303 41.38 -16.53 -4.25
C GLY A 303 42.32 -17.69 -3.96
N LYS A 304 42.02 -18.88 -4.49
CA LYS A 304 42.90 -20.07 -4.34
C LYS A 304 44.33 -19.88 -4.88
N ASP A 305 44.51 -19.10 -5.94
CA ASP A 305 45.85 -18.88 -6.53
C ASP A 305 46.74 -18.01 -5.62
N ILE A 306 46.12 -17.12 -4.83
CA ILE A 306 46.80 -16.25 -3.87
C ILE A 306 46.68 -16.76 -2.42
N GLY A 307 46.02 -17.90 -2.18
CA GLY A 307 45.76 -18.42 -0.83
C GLY A 307 44.74 -17.62 -0.01
N PHE A 308 43.89 -16.83 -0.68
CA PHE A 308 42.77 -16.11 -0.09
C PHE A 308 41.51 -16.98 -0.14
N GLU A 309 41.31 -17.78 0.91
CA GLU A 309 40.14 -18.64 1.11
C GLU A 309 39.29 -18.11 2.28
N PRO A 310 37.97 -18.37 2.31
CA PRO A 310 37.15 -17.87 3.41
C PRO A 310 37.46 -18.58 4.72
N VAL A 311 37.31 -17.87 5.83
CA VAL A 311 37.15 -18.50 7.14
C VAL A 311 35.76 -19.13 7.18
N VAL A 312 35.70 -20.45 7.37
CA VAL A 312 34.44 -21.20 7.42
C VAL A 312 34.05 -21.43 8.88
N GLU A 313 32.86 -20.96 9.25
CA GLU A 313 32.27 -21.14 10.58
C GLU A 313 30.93 -21.87 10.48
N GLY A 314 30.61 -22.68 11.48
CA GLY A 314 29.37 -23.47 11.52
C GLY A 314 29.35 -24.64 10.53
N GLY A 315 28.21 -25.32 10.50
CA GLY A 315 27.98 -26.49 9.65
C GLY A 315 28.66 -27.79 10.13
N PHE A 316 28.16 -28.90 9.61
CA PHE A 316 28.65 -30.24 9.89
C PHE A 316 29.60 -30.71 8.80
N VAL A 317 30.83 -31.05 9.16
CA VAL A 317 31.81 -31.58 8.21
C VAL A 317 31.44 -33.02 7.84
N GLU A 318 31.10 -33.24 6.57
CA GLU A 318 30.80 -34.54 5.98
C GLU A 318 31.95 -34.97 5.05
N LYS A 319 31.84 -36.16 4.43
CA LYS A 319 32.88 -36.64 3.49
C LYS A 319 32.91 -35.82 2.20
N GLY A 320 33.75 -34.77 2.19
CA GLY A 320 34.06 -33.97 0.99
C GLY A 320 33.22 -32.69 0.83
N PHE A 321 32.33 -32.39 1.78
CA PHE A 321 31.50 -31.19 1.80
C PHE A 321 31.13 -30.82 3.25
N ILE A 322 30.59 -29.62 3.46
CA ILE A 322 30.08 -29.13 4.74
C ILE A 322 28.57 -28.99 4.59
N ALA A 323 27.81 -29.47 5.57
CA ALA A 323 26.36 -29.47 5.54
C ALA A 323 25.76 -28.50 6.58
N ALA A 324 24.82 -27.65 6.17
CA ALA A 324 23.90 -26.96 7.08
C ALA A 324 22.56 -27.71 7.04
N LYS A 325 22.01 -28.06 8.21
CA LYS A 325 20.75 -28.82 8.33
C LYS A 325 19.91 -28.19 9.45
N GLY A 326 18.62 -28.03 9.22
CA GLY A 326 17.75 -27.36 10.19
C GLY A 326 18.19 -25.92 10.45
N VAL A 327 18.28 -25.53 11.72
CA VAL A 327 18.69 -24.17 12.12
C VAL A 327 20.21 -23.90 12.02
N GLU A 328 21.02 -24.90 11.66
CA GLU A 328 22.46 -24.75 11.50
C GLU A 328 22.81 -23.99 10.21
N GLU A 329 23.86 -23.16 10.24
CA GLU A 329 24.28 -22.34 9.11
C GLU A 329 25.78 -22.51 8.82
N ILE A 330 26.18 -22.38 7.56
CA ILE A 330 27.59 -22.27 7.17
C ILE A 330 27.88 -20.82 6.84
N ARG A 331 28.80 -20.19 7.57
CA ARG A 331 29.25 -18.81 7.32
C ARG A 331 30.62 -18.84 6.66
N LEU A 332 30.75 -18.17 5.52
CA LEU A 332 31.99 -17.98 4.78
C LEU A 332 32.40 -16.51 4.89
N LEU A 333 33.48 -16.24 5.61
CA LEU A 333 33.97 -14.88 5.85
C LEU A 333 35.21 -14.62 5.00
N TYR A 334 35.11 -13.65 4.09
CA TYR A 334 36.20 -13.18 3.25
C TYR A 334 36.70 -11.83 3.79
N ASP A 335 37.82 -11.88 4.51
CA ASP A 335 38.46 -10.74 5.16
C ASP A 335 39.60 -10.17 4.29
N PHE A 336 39.33 -9.05 3.61
CA PHE A 336 40.29 -8.37 2.75
C PHE A 336 41.39 -7.63 3.52
N ASP A 337 41.32 -7.57 4.87
CA ASP A 337 42.39 -7.08 5.74
C ASP A 337 43.24 -8.23 6.33
N SER A 338 42.96 -9.48 5.95
CA SER A 338 43.76 -10.63 6.36
C SER A 338 45.19 -10.56 5.81
N LEU A 339 46.15 -11.10 6.57
CA LEU A 339 47.55 -11.17 6.14
C LEU A 339 47.72 -11.93 4.81
N ASP A 340 46.92 -12.98 4.60
CA ASP A 340 46.96 -13.75 3.36
C ASP A 340 46.56 -12.91 2.14
N PHE A 341 45.56 -12.03 2.28
CA PHE A 341 45.21 -11.09 1.21
C PHE A 341 46.30 -10.01 1.05
N ILE A 342 46.67 -9.32 2.13
CA ILE A 342 47.58 -8.15 2.08
C ILE A 342 48.96 -8.52 1.51
N GLU A 343 49.52 -9.68 1.87
CA GLU A 343 50.88 -10.06 1.45
C GLU A 343 50.95 -10.65 0.04
N ARG A 344 49.85 -11.23 -0.46
CA ARG A 344 49.86 -12.06 -1.68
C ARG A 344 49.02 -11.51 -2.83
N ALA A 345 48.04 -10.65 -2.53
CA ALA A 345 47.20 -10.03 -3.55
C ALA A 345 48.00 -9.09 -4.46
N SER A 346 47.57 -9.00 -5.71
CA SER A 346 48.17 -8.13 -6.72
C SER A 346 48.09 -6.63 -6.40
N ALA A 347 47.14 -6.22 -5.57
CA ALA A 347 46.89 -4.85 -5.16
C ALA A 347 46.01 -4.80 -3.89
N ALA A 348 45.98 -3.63 -3.24
CA ALA A 348 45.20 -3.40 -2.03
C ALA A 348 43.68 -3.43 -2.27
N ASN A 349 42.91 -3.62 -1.21
CA ASN A 349 41.45 -3.73 -1.26
C ASN A 349 40.76 -2.50 -1.88
N ASP A 350 41.33 -1.32 -1.71
CA ASP A 350 40.87 -0.05 -2.30
C ASP A 350 40.93 0.00 -3.85
N SER A 351 41.65 -0.93 -4.47
CA SER A 351 41.75 -1.07 -5.92
C SER A 351 40.77 -2.09 -6.50
N ILE A 352 40.02 -2.82 -5.68
CA ILE A 352 39.05 -3.83 -6.13
C ILE A 352 37.82 -3.16 -6.73
N VAL A 353 37.37 -3.61 -7.91
CA VAL A 353 36.18 -3.09 -8.59
C VAL A 353 35.07 -4.12 -8.78
N ASN A 354 35.36 -5.41 -8.53
CA ASN A 354 34.38 -6.49 -8.57
C ASN A 354 34.91 -7.71 -7.82
N VAL A 355 34.06 -8.33 -6.99
CA VAL A 355 34.31 -9.62 -6.34
C VAL A 355 33.20 -10.56 -6.76
N GLU A 356 33.56 -11.67 -7.42
CA GLU A 356 32.64 -12.68 -7.91
C GLU A 356 32.88 -13.99 -7.16
N PHE A 357 31.84 -14.53 -6.55
CA PHE A 357 31.90 -15.79 -5.83
C PHE A 357 31.47 -16.92 -6.74
N GLU A 358 32.23 -18.01 -6.76
CA GLU A 358 31.91 -19.26 -7.42
C GLU A 358 31.67 -20.32 -6.34
N LEU A 359 30.44 -20.57 -5.94
CA LEU A 359 30.11 -21.53 -4.88
C LEU A 359 29.58 -22.82 -5.46
N VAL A 360 30.21 -23.95 -5.13
CA VAL A 360 29.69 -25.27 -5.47
C VAL A 360 28.79 -25.73 -4.34
N VAL A 361 27.48 -25.73 -4.61
CA VAL A 361 26.43 -26.09 -3.65
C VAL A 361 25.45 -27.09 -4.24
N GLY A 362 24.80 -27.86 -3.37
CA GLY A 362 23.69 -28.74 -3.70
C GLY A 362 22.75 -28.91 -2.51
N ASN A 363 21.77 -29.80 -2.67
CA ASN A 363 20.63 -30.02 -1.76
C ASN A 363 19.68 -28.82 -1.66
N ASP A 364 18.92 -28.77 -0.57
CA ASP A 364 17.99 -27.72 -0.19
C ASP A 364 18.75 -26.58 0.48
N TYR A 365 19.04 -25.52 -0.28
CA TYR A 365 19.91 -24.44 0.20
C TYR A 365 19.30 -23.06 -0.06
N GLN A 366 19.65 -22.14 0.81
CA GLN A 366 19.62 -20.70 0.55
C GLN A 366 21.02 -20.12 0.63
N ILE A 367 21.30 -19.14 -0.23
CA ILE A 367 22.54 -18.36 -0.22
C ILE A 367 22.22 -16.93 0.15
N TRP A 368 22.77 -16.47 1.25
CA TRP A 368 22.65 -15.10 1.74
C TRP A 368 24.00 -14.40 1.70
N MET A 369 24.00 -13.08 1.56
CA MET A 369 25.23 -12.29 1.45
C MET A 369 25.12 -10.93 2.14
N THR A 370 26.23 -10.47 2.71
CA THR A 370 26.37 -9.16 3.36
C THR A 370 27.82 -8.66 3.34
N SER A 371 28.05 -7.43 3.82
CA SER A 371 29.37 -6.83 4.00
C SER A 371 29.38 -5.80 5.13
N ASN A 372 30.57 -5.32 5.49
CA ASN A 372 30.73 -4.21 6.43
C ASN A 372 30.13 -2.85 5.96
N ASN A 373 29.61 -2.76 4.73
CA ASN A 373 28.84 -1.61 4.23
C ASN A 373 27.33 -1.90 4.06
N GLN A 374 26.87 -3.09 4.45
CA GLN A 374 25.46 -3.50 4.43
C GLN A 374 24.98 -3.79 5.86
N THR A 375 24.76 -2.72 6.62
CA THR A 375 24.49 -2.80 8.06
C THR A 375 23.16 -2.17 8.45
N ASN A 376 22.69 -2.50 9.66
CA ASN A 376 21.62 -1.75 10.33
C ASN A 376 22.18 -0.48 10.99
N ARG A 377 21.33 0.24 11.75
CA ARG A 377 21.72 1.47 12.47
C ARG A 377 22.75 1.24 13.59
N GLN A 378 22.79 0.04 14.14
CA GLN A 378 23.72 -0.38 15.18
C GLN A 378 25.07 -0.82 14.60
N GLY A 379 25.18 -0.92 13.28
CA GLY A 379 26.38 -1.38 12.58
C GLY A 379 26.48 -2.91 12.46
N GLU A 380 25.40 -3.64 12.76
CA GLU A 380 25.33 -5.09 12.60
C GLU A 380 25.07 -5.46 11.15
N LEU A 381 25.65 -6.57 10.70
CA LEU A 381 25.55 -7.04 9.31
C LEU A 381 24.14 -7.53 8.99
N VAL A 382 23.57 -7.05 7.89
CA VAL A 382 22.23 -7.46 7.43
C VAL A 382 22.37 -8.37 6.22
N LEU A 383 21.75 -9.55 6.25
CA LEU A 383 21.82 -10.54 5.18
C LEU A 383 20.76 -10.30 4.11
N HIS A 384 21.13 -10.47 2.84
CA HIS A 384 20.19 -10.49 1.73
C HIS A 384 20.29 -11.79 0.93
N LEU A 385 19.14 -12.33 0.56
CA LEU A 385 19.03 -13.55 -0.23
C LEU A 385 19.58 -13.31 -1.64
N VAL A 386 20.37 -14.26 -2.13
CA VAL A 386 21.02 -14.22 -3.45
C VAL A 386 20.42 -15.25 -4.39
N ASP A 387 20.27 -16.49 -3.92
CA ASP A 387 19.68 -17.61 -4.65
C ASP A 387 19.21 -18.66 -3.65
N GLN A 388 18.29 -19.51 -4.08
CA GLN A 388 17.84 -20.67 -3.32
C GLN A 388 17.62 -21.87 -4.25
N ALA A 389 17.50 -23.05 -3.64
CA ALA A 389 17.22 -24.29 -4.35
C ALA A 389 15.83 -24.26 -5.02
N LYS A 390 15.62 -25.19 -5.95
CA LYS A 390 14.31 -25.44 -6.54
C LYS A 390 13.86 -26.83 -6.11
N GLY A 391 12.80 -26.89 -5.32
CA GLY A 391 12.33 -28.10 -4.65
C GLY A 391 13.28 -28.58 -3.56
N LYS A 392 12.79 -29.55 -2.79
CA LYS A 392 13.47 -30.05 -1.58
C LYS A 392 14.43 -31.20 -1.88
N ILE A 393 15.62 -30.87 -2.39
CA ILE A 393 16.60 -31.87 -2.85
C ILE A 393 17.53 -32.29 -1.71
N LYS A 394 17.78 -33.59 -1.51
CA LYS A 394 18.55 -34.11 -0.35
C LYS A 394 19.76 -34.98 -0.71
N ASP A 395 19.90 -35.33 -1.99
CA ASP A 395 20.82 -36.35 -2.50
C ASP A 395 21.92 -35.77 -3.42
N ALA A 396 22.10 -34.46 -3.40
CA ALA A 396 23.05 -33.68 -4.20
C ALA A 396 22.87 -33.82 -5.72
N THR A 397 21.70 -34.26 -6.20
CA THR A 397 21.42 -34.35 -7.64
C THR A 397 21.40 -32.99 -8.35
N ASN A 398 21.18 -31.90 -7.61
CA ASN A 398 21.23 -30.52 -8.10
C ASN A 398 22.60 -29.83 -7.91
N LEU A 399 23.66 -30.58 -7.60
CA LEU A 399 25.00 -30.04 -7.40
C LEU A 399 25.42 -29.17 -8.59
N ARG A 400 25.69 -27.88 -8.32
CA ARG A 400 26.06 -26.90 -9.35
C ARG A 400 27.00 -25.83 -8.80
N THR A 401 27.72 -25.17 -9.70
CA THR A 401 28.45 -23.94 -9.39
C THR A 401 27.50 -22.75 -9.57
N ILE A 402 27.29 -21.98 -8.50
CA ILE A 402 26.51 -20.74 -8.50
C ILE A 402 27.50 -19.59 -8.50
N ARG A 403 27.34 -18.69 -9.45
CA ARG A 403 28.24 -17.55 -9.66
C ARG A 403 27.51 -16.25 -9.49
N PHE A 404 27.99 -15.38 -8.61
CA PHE A 404 27.39 -14.07 -8.39
C PHE A 404 28.41 -13.05 -7.93
N ALA A 405 28.20 -11.79 -8.31
CA ALA A 405 29.04 -10.69 -7.86
C ALA A 405 28.47 -10.04 -6.60
N TYR A 406 29.33 -9.75 -5.63
CA TYR A 406 28.96 -8.91 -4.51
C TYR A 406 28.75 -7.45 -4.93
N GLY A 407 27.78 -6.80 -4.29
CA GLY A 407 27.52 -5.38 -4.44
C GLY A 407 26.34 -4.93 -3.56
N LEU A 408 26.28 -3.64 -3.29
CA LEU A 408 25.19 -3.02 -2.53
C LEU A 408 23.98 -2.76 -3.44
N PRO A 409 22.74 -2.90 -2.94
CA PRO A 409 21.53 -2.57 -3.68
C PRO A 409 21.52 -1.12 -4.19
N THR A 410 21.22 -0.94 -5.48
CA THR A 410 21.22 0.37 -6.15
C THR A 410 19.95 0.66 -6.94
N ALA A 411 19.20 -0.37 -7.37
CA ALA A 411 17.90 -0.19 -8.00
C ALA A 411 17.05 -1.46 -7.97
N THR A 412 15.74 -1.28 -7.89
CA THR A 412 14.71 -2.29 -8.18
C THR A 412 14.08 -1.89 -9.52
N HIS A 413 14.10 -2.80 -10.49
CA HIS A 413 13.61 -2.53 -11.84
C HIS A 413 12.70 -3.64 -12.32
N ILE A 414 11.48 -3.28 -12.71
CA ILE A 414 10.50 -4.19 -13.26
C ILE A 414 10.15 -3.72 -14.67
N PHE A 415 10.14 -4.66 -15.61
CA PHE A 415 9.66 -4.43 -16.96
C PHE A 415 8.79 -5.61 -17.38
N GLY A 416 7.64 -5.32 -17.97
CA GLY A 416 6.78 -6.36 -18.50
C GLY A 416 5.76 -5.86 -19.48
N GLY A 417 4.86 -6.78 -19.81
CA GLY A 417 3.84 -6.54 -20.82
C GLY A 417 2.55 -7.28 -20.53
N THR A 418 1.47 -6.70 -21.01
CA THR A 418 0.11 -7.22 -20.87
C THR A 418 -0.52 -7.47 -22.24
N LEU A 419 -1.33 -8.52 -22.32
CA LEU A 419 -2.17 -8.84 -23.47
C LEU A 419 -3.60 -8.99 -22.98
N GLU A 420 -4.49 -8.16 -23.51
CA GLU A 420 -5.93 -8.25 -23.31
C GLU A 420 -6.57 -8.63 -24.64
N LEU A 421 -7.38 -9.70 -24.65
CA LEU A 421 -8.25 -10.06 -25.77
C LEU A 421 -9.70 -10.08 -25.26
N LEU A 422 -10.59 -9.40 -25.96
CA LEU A 422 -12.01 -9.31 -25.61
C LEU A 422 -12.87 -9.96 -26.69
N ASP A 423 -13.78 -10.85 -26.28
CA ASP A 423 -14.75 -11.55 -27.12
C ASP A 423 -14.15 -12.23 -28.37
N VAL A 424 -12.94 -12.78 -28.26
CA VAL A 424 -12.31 -13.51 -29.37
C VAL A 424 -12.89 -14.92 -29.41
N ALA A 425 -13.85 -15.15 -30.30
CA ALA A 425 -14.63 -16.39 -30.37
C ALA A 425 -15.37 -16.72 -29.04
N GLY A 426 -15.83 -15.67 -28.33
CA GLY A 426 -16.48 -15.77 -27.03
C GLY A 426 -15.54 -16.00 -25.86
N PHE A 427 -14.23 -15.80 -26.04
CA PHE A 427 -13.23 -15.86 -24.98
C PHE A 427 -12.69 -14.47 -24.67
N ASP A 428 -12.60 -14.17 -23.38
CA ASP A 428 -11.84 -13.06 -22.84
C ASP A 428 -10.53 -13.60 -22.27
N LEU A 429 -9.41 -12.94 -22.56
CA LEU A 429 -8.09 -13.31 -22.07
C LEU A 429 -7.40 -12.09 -21.50
N TYR A 430 -6.80 -12.24 -20.32
CA TYR A 430 -5.83 -11.32 -19.77
C TYR A 430 -4.54 -12.10 -19.52
N ALA A 431 -3.41 -11.57 -19.96
CA ALA A 431 -2.10 -12.13 -19.64
C ALA A 431 -1.14 -11.02 -19.27
N GLU A 432 -0.26 -11.29 -18.31
CA GLU A 432 0.78 -10.38 -17.86
C GLU A 432 2.08 -11.17 -17.63
N TYR A 433 3.20 -10.61 -18.06
CA TYR A 433 4.53 -11.21 -17.90
C TYR A 433 5.53 -10.11 -17.55
N ASP A 434 6.08 -10.18 -16.35
CA ASP A 434 7.00 -9.21 -15.78
C ASP A 434 8.34 -9.85 -15.42
N LEU A 435 9.38 -9.04 -15.53
CA LEU A 435 10.74 -9.40 -15.17
C LEU A 435 11.25 -8.38 -14.14
N ASN A 436 11.66 -8.86 -12.98
CA ASN A 436 12.27 -8.05 -11.92
C ASN A 436 13.80 -8.21 -11.94
N TRP A 437 14.52 -7.08 -11.91
CA TRP A 437 15.97 -7.00 -11.69
C TRP A 437 16.25 -6.20 -10.42
N ASN A 438 16.95 -6.84 -9.49
CA ASN A 438 17.55 -6.19 -8.32
C ASN A 438 19.01 -5.87 -8.63
N TYR A 439 19.29 -4.62 -8.98
CA TYR A 439 20.62 -4.18 -9.39
C TYR A 439 21.51 -3.87 -8.19
N ARG A 440 22.75 -4.37 -8.27
CA ARG A 440 23.78 -4.18 -7.26
C ARG A 440 25.06 -3.64 -7.89
N LYS A 441 25.84 -2.89 -7.10
CA LYS A 441 27.15 -2.37 -7.53
C LYS A 441 28.18 -2.56 -6.43
N TYR A 442 29.38 -2.98 -6.82
CA TYR A 442 30.52 -3.09 -5.91
C TYR A 442 30.99 -1.68 -5.51
N PRO A 443 31.07 -1.34 -4.20
CA PRO A 443 31.51 -0.03 -3.76
C PRO A 443 33.03 0.10 -3.77
N ASN A 444 33.52 1.24 -4.24
CA ASN A 444 34.93 1.61 -4.24
C ASN A 444 35.05 3.14 -4.32
N ALA A 445 35.57 3.76 -3.27
CA ALA A 445 35.66 5.22 -3.14
C ALA A 445 36.60 5.88 -4.18
N PHE A 446 37.54 5.11 -4.74
CA PHE A 446 38.51 5.55 -5.73
C PHE A 446 38.11 5.20 -7.17
N ALA A 447 37.07 4.39 -7.35
CA ALA A 447 36.54 4.06 -8.67
C ALA A 447 35.55 5.14 -9.13
N GLU A 448 35.75 5.63 -10.35
CA GLU A 448 34.80 6.58 -10.96
C GLU A 448 33.65 5.87 -11.71
N THR A 449 33.74 4.56 -11.91
CA THR A 449 32.73 3.73 -12.59
C THR A 449 32.57 2.41 -11.87
N HIS A 450 31.33 1.98 -11.69
CA HIS A 450 31.00 0.73 -11.01
C HIS A 450 30.31 -0.26 -11.94
N ARG A 451 30.73 -1.51 -11.87
CA ARG A 451 30.08 -2.60 -12.60
C ARG A 451 28.72 -2.91 -11.97
N THR A 452 27.73 -3.14 -12.82
CA THR A 452 26.37 -3.52 -12.39
C THR A 452 26.21 -5.03 -12.45
N SER A 453 25.62 -5.63 -11.42
CA SER A 453 25.21 -7.03 -11.38
C SER A 453 23.74 -7.15 -10.93
N SER A 454 23.10 -8.27 -11.24
CA SER A 454 21.76 -8.62 -10.73
C SER A 454 21.61 -10.15 -10.76
N GLY A 455 20.99 -10.71 -9.74
CA GLY A 455 20.85 -12.16 -9.56
C GLY A 455 22.18 -12.92 -9.61
N VAL A 456 22.13 -14.13 -10.18
CA VAL A 456 23.27 -15.03 -10.41
C VAL A 456 23.57 -15.17 -11.91
N GLU A 457 24.73 -15.74 -12.26
CA GLU A 457 25.06 -16.05 -13.65
C GLU A 457 24.00 -16.98 -14.25
N GLY A 458 23.48 -16.61 -15.43
CA GLY A 458 22.40 -17.36 -16.09
C GLY A 458 20.98 -17.05 -15.59
N ARG A 459 20.82 -16.40 -14.42
CA ARG A 459 19.52 -15.95 -13.89
C ARG A 459 19.65 -14.56 -13.27
N ARG A 460 19.64 -13.54 -14.13
CA ARG A 460 19.82 -12.14 -13.75
C ARG A 460 18.54 -11.42 -13.34
N TYR A 461 17.40 -12.06 -13.51
CA TYR A 461 16.08 -11.51 -13.19
C TYR A 461 15.20 -12.60 -12.60
N ALA A 462 14.18 -12.18 -11.85
CA ALA A 462 13.11 -13.01 -11.35
C ALA A 462 11.84 -12.77 -12.20
N PRO A 463 11.31 -13.77 -12.90
CA PRO A 463 10.08 -13.62 -13.67
C PRO A 463 8.82 -13.79 -12.82
N ALA A 464 7.76 -13.07 -13.17
CA ALA A 464 6.41 -13.26 -12.67
C ALA A 464 5.44 -13.25 -13.85
N TRP A 465 4.44 -14.13 -13.86
CA TRP A 465 3.43 -14.12 -14.91
C TRP A 465 2.10 -14.70 -14.48
N MET A 466 1.04 -14.23 -15.13
CA MET A 466 -0.32 -14.74 -14.99
C MET A 466 -1.05 -14.75 -16.33
N VAL A 467 -1.99 -15.68 -16.47
CA VAL A 467 -2.90 -15.78 -17.62
C VAL A 467 -4.27 -16.19 -17.11
N ASN A 468 -5.27 -15.36 -17.41
CA ASN A 468 -6.68 -15.60 -17.12
C ASN A 468 -7.43 -15.74 -18.44
N VAL A 469 -8.26 -16.77 -18.55
CA VAL A 469 -9.12 -17.02 -19.71
C VAL A 469 -10.53 -17.27 -19.21
N ALA A 470 -11.48 -16.47 -19.67
CA ALA A 470 -12.89 -16.62 -19.37
C ALA A 470 -13.67 -16.87 -20.65
N LYS A 471 -14.76 -17.63 -20.54
CA LYS A 471 -15.77 -17.73 -21.60
C LYS A 471 -17.15 -17.83 -21.01
N SER A 472 -18.01 -16.93 -21.46
CA SER A 472 -19.43 -16.90 -21.10
C SER A 472 -20.27 -17.28 -22.32
N ALA A 473 -20.83 -18.48 -22.31
CA ALA A 473 -21.63 -19.02 -23.40
C ALA A 473 -22.92 -19.62 -22.83
N HIS A 474 -23.85 -18.75 -22.44
CA HIS A 474 -25.05 -19.12 -21.70
C HIS A 474 -25.76 -20.35 -22.29
N PRO A 475 -26.12 -21.37 -21.47
CA PRO A 475 -26.07 -21.38 -20.01
C PRO A 475 -24.71 -21.75 -19.41
N PHE A 476 -23.73 -22.14 -20.23
CA PHE A 476 -22.42 -22.59 -19.78
C PHE A 476 -21.45 -21.44 -19.57
N PHE A 477 -20.49 -21.66 -18.68
CA PHE A 477 -19.35 -20.77 -18.51
C PHE A 477 -18.10 -21.60 -18.18
N MET A 478 -16.94 -21.03 -18.44
CA MET A 478 -15.66 -21.55 -18.02
C MET A 478 -14.72 -20.42 -17.66
N PHE A 479 -13.81 -20.71 -16.75
CA PHE A 479 -12.72 -19.85 -16.35
C PHE A 479 -11.48 -20.72 -16.11
N GLY A 480 -10.33 -20.20 -16.49
CA GLY A 480 -9.05 -20.79 -16.16
C GLY A 480 -8.04 -19.70 -15.86
N GLU A 481 -7.28 -19.88 -14.80
CA GLU A 481 -6.12 -19.07 -14.45
C GLU A 481 -4.89 -19.96 -14.36
N ALA A 482 -3.74 -19.41 -14.74
CA ALA A 482 -2.44 -20.04 -14.57
C ALA A 482 -1.40 -18.97 -14.29
N TYR A 483 -0.45 -19.27 -13.40
CA TYR A 483 0.49 -18.28 -12.90
C TYR A 483 1.78 -18.92 -12.41
N SER A 484 2.83 -18.09 -12.30
CA SER A 484 4.06 -18.43 -11.62
C SER A 484 4.76 -17.16 -11.15
N MET A 485 5.04 -17.07 -9.87
CA MET A 485 5.76 -15.98 -9.22
C MET A 485 7.10 -16.51 -8.72
N ASP A 486 8.22 -16.09 -9.32
CA ASP A 486 9.54 -16.55 -8.86
C ASP A 486 9.78 -16.11 -7.40
N PRO A 487 10.45 -16.92 -6.57
CA PRO A 487 10.64 -16.60 -5.14
C PRO A 487 11.40 -15.29 -4.90
N LEU A 488 12.25 -14.91 -5.87
CA LEU A 488 13.05 -13.70 -5.80
C LEU A 488 12.38 -12.50 -6.48
N TYR A 489 11.15 -12.65 -6.97
CA TYR A 489 10.36 -11.53 -7.48
C TYR A 489 10.04 -10.59 -6.31
N ASN A 490 10.22 -9.28 -6.52
CA ASN A 490 9.87 -8.31 -5.49
C ASN A 490 9.46 -6.97 -6.13
N THR A 491 8.68 -6.20 -5.38
CA THR A 491 8.37 -4.81 -5.67
C THR A 491 8.97 -3.87 -4.63
N SER A 492 9.79 -4.37 -3.72
CA SER A 492 10.40 -3.59 -2.65
C SER A 492 11.68 -2.90 -3.13
N THR A 493 11.88 -1.64 -2.72
CA THR A 493 13.08 -0.86 -3.01
C THR A 493 13.69 -0.32 -1.73
N PHE A 494 15.02 -0.43 -1.60
CA PHE A 494 15.73 0.29 -0.56
C PHE A 494 15.69 1.80 -0.79
N VAL A 495 15.67 2.58 0.29
CA VAL A 495 15.64 4.04 0.26
C VAL A 495 16.83 4.61 1.02
N THR A 496 17.45 5.65 0.45
CA THR A 496 18.58 6.33 1.08
C THR A 496 18.15 7.51 1.94
N LEU A 497 18.85 7.68 3.06
CA LEU A 497 18.80 8.89 3.88
C LEU A 497 19.51 10.05 3.18
N GLY A 498 19.28 11.28 3.64
CA GLY A 498 19.97 12.45 3.10
C GLY A 498 21.51 12.38 3.21
N THR A 499 22.02 11.62 4.19
CA THR A 499 23.46 11.32 4.37
C THR A 499 24.02 10.40 3.28
N GLY A 500 23.16 9.67 2.57
CA GLY A 500 23.54 8.61 1.64
C GLY A 500 23.58 7.22 2.27
N GLU A 501 23.36 7.08 3.57
CA GLU A 501 23.29 5.76 4.21
C GLU A 501 21.92 5.10 3.95
N ILE A 502 21.88 3.78 4.05
CA ILE A 502 20.66 2.95 3.93
C ILE A 502 20.61 2.07 5.16
N ASN A 503 19.44 1.98 5.80
CA ASN A 503 19.20 1.01 6.86
C ASN A 503 18.62 -0.26 6.21
N TYR A 504 19.43 -1.31 6.06
CA TYR A 504 19.04 -2.50 5.31
C TYR A 504 18.10 -3.44 6.07
N GLU A 505 17.94 -3.25 7.39
CA GLU A 505 17.07 -4.09 8.24
C GLU A 505 15.69 -3.47 8.47
N SER A 506 15.59 -2.13 8.50
CA SER A 506 14.32 -1.49 8.85
C SER A 506 13.40 -1.40 7.64
N GLU A 507 12.30 -2.14 7.68
CA GLU A 507 11.21 -2.04 6.70
C GLU A 507 10.56 -0.64 6.74
N ARG A 508 10.35 -0.10 7.95
CA ARG A 508 9.72 1.21 8.17
C ARG A 508 10.51 2.38 7.59
N GLU A 509 11.84 2.35 7.66
CA GLU A 509 12.66 3.51 7.28
C GLU A 509 13.50 3.27 6.03
N GLY A 510 13.83 2.01 5.76
CA GLY A 510 14.78 1.59 4.74
C GLY A 510 14.14 1.09 3.44
N ILE A 511 12.83 0.84 3.43
CA ILE A 511 12.12 0.22 2.29
C ILE A 511 10.91 1.06 1.87
N VAL A 512 10.61 1.04 0.58
CA VAL A 512 9.34 1.46 -0.04
C VAL A 512 8.84 0.30 -0.90
N GLU A 513 7.54 0.03 -0.90
CA GLU A 513 6.96 -0.93 -1.83
C GLU A 513 6.49 -0.25 -3.12
N LEU A 514 6.66 -0.88 -4.28
CA LEU A 514 6.08 -0.40 -5.54
C LEU A 514 4.64 -0.92 -5.73
N VAL A 515 4.33 -2.09 -5.18
CA VAL A 515 2.97 -2.63 -5.01
C VAL A 515 2.76 -2.73 -3.51
N GLU A 516 1.82 -1.97 -3.00
CA GLU A 516 1.55 -1.89 -1.56
C GLU A 516 0.70 -3.07 -1.09
N ASP A 517 0.83 -3.34 0.21
CA ASP A 517 -0.05 -4.19 1.01
C ASP A 517 -1.23 -3.32 1.49
N ASN A 518 -2.45 -3.67 1.08
CA ASN A 518 -3.68 -2.91 1.31
C ASN A 518 -4.92 -3.81 1.13
N ASP A 519 -5.05 -4.79 2.04
CA ASP A 519 -6.03 -5.88 1.98
C ASP A 519 -7.49 -5.38 1.98
N ASP A 520 -7.77 -4.24 2.62
CA ASP A 520 -9.11 -3.62 2.66
C ASP A 520 -9.37 -2.55 1.57
N GLN A 521 -8.36 -2.30 0.73
CA GLN A 521 -8.38 -1.38 -0.40
C GLN A 521 -8.70 0.08 -0.05
N ASP A 522 -8.32 0.54 1.13
CA ASP A 522 -8.52 1.92 1.53
C ASP A 522 -7.42 2.87 0.97
N ARG A 523 -7.31 4.09 1.52
CA ARG A 523 -6.34 5.12 1.06
C ARG A 523 -4.98 5.05 1.78
N PHE A 524 -4.84 4.20 2.78
CA PHE A 524 -3.71 4.01 3.66
C PHE A 524 -3.19 2.59 3.44
N PRO A 525 -1.89 2.39 3.16
CA PRO A 525 -1.31 1.05 3.19
C PRO A 525 -1.33 0.47 4.60
N ASP A 526 -1.46 -0.85 4.69
CA ASP A 526 -1.53 -1.59 5.96
C ASP A 526 -0.18 -1.58 6.67
N THR A 527 0.88 -1.72 5.88
CA THR A 527 2.26 -1.68 6.39
C THR A 527 2.86 -0.28 6.41
N VAL A 528 3.74 -0.05 7.40
CA VAL A 528 4.50 1.20 7.51
C VAL A 528 5.80 1.09 6.71
N ARG A 529 6.01 2.00 5.76
CA ARG A 529 7.21 2.09 4.90
C ARG A 529 7.79 3.52 4.89
N SER A 530 8.95 3.73 4.25
CA SER A 530 9.70 5.00 4.33
C SER A 530 8.93 6.20 3.77
N ASP A 531 8.02 5.98 2.83
CA ASP A 531 7.14 6.98 2.23
C ASP A 531 5.89 7.29 3.09
N TRP A 532 5.51 6.41 4.03
CA TRP A 532 4.34 6.56 4.90
C TRP A 532 4.70 6.37 6.38
N GLN A 533 4.77 7.47 7.14
CA GLN A 533 5.24 7.42 8.52
C GLN A 533 4.24 6.82 9.54
N ALA A 534 3.00 6.58 9.11
CA ALA A 534 1.96 5.87 9.84
C ALA A 534 1.23 4.96 8.84
N GLY A 535 1.16 3.67 9.13
CA GLY A 535 0.32 2.71 8.39
C GLY A 535 -1.13 2.79 8.86
N ASP A 536 -1.97 1.96 8.27
CA ASP A 536 -3.38 1.94 8.60
C ASP A 536 -3.64 1.21 9.94
N PRO A 537 -4.22 1.89 10.95
CA PRO A 537 -4.58 1.23 12.19
C PRO A 537 -5.95 0.56 12.14
N GLN A 538 -6.65 0.52 11.00
CA GLN A 538 -8.05 0.14 10.87
C GLN A 538 -8.29 -0.83 9.71
N VAL A 539 -7.41 -1.83 9.57
CA VAL A 539 -7.44 -2.74 8.43
C VAL A 539 -8.61 -3.73 8.55
N PHE A 540 -9.65 -3.58 7.72
CA PHE A 540 -10.89 -4.38 7.83
C PHE A 540 -11.30 -5.07 6.52
N PRO A 541 -10.53 -6.07 6.03
CA PRO A 541 -10.81 -6.72 4.75
C PRO A 541 -12.20 -7.37 4.74
N GLY A 542 -13.08 -6.85 3.88
CA GLY A 542 -14.47 -7.30 3.76
C GLY A 542 -15.38 -7.05 4.98
N TRP A 543 -14.86 -6.40 6.03
CA TRP A 543 -15.56 -6.10 7.29
C TRP A 543 -16.01 -4.64 7.42
N ASP A 544 -15.66 -3.78 6.45
CA ASP A 544 -16.19 -2.42 6.27
C ASP A 544 -16.87 -2.31 4.90
N GLN A 545 -18.10 -2.83 4.76
CA GLN A 545 -18.78 -2.82 3.45
C GLN A 545 -19.38 -1.45 3.08
N ASN A 546 -19.55 -0.55 4.05
CA ASN A 546 -20.07 0.80 3.84
C ASN A 546 -18.97 1.86 3.69
N ASN A 547 -17.69 1.47 3.81
CA ASN A 547 -16.49 2.27 3.66
C ASN A 547 -16.46 3.49 4.58
N ASP A 548 -16.83 3.28 5.85
CA ASP A 548 -16.84 4.34 6.87
C ASP A 548 -15.66 4.25 7.87
N PHE A 549 -14.71 3.34 7.62
CA PHE A 549 -13.56 3.02 8.46
C PHE A 549 -13.97 2.55 9.86
N VAL A 550 -15.16 1.97 10.00
CA VAL A 550 -15.66 1.35 11.21
C VAL A 550 -16.10 -0.07 10.88
N PRO A 551 -15.70 -1.09 11.66
CA PRO A 551 -16.09 -2.45 11.35
C PRO A 551 -17.62 -2.60 11.42
N ASP A 552 -18.21 -3.28 10.44
CA ASP A 552 -19.64 -3.62 10.35
C ASP A 552 -20.16 -4.39 11.59
N PHE A 553 -19.23 -4.98 12.36
CA PHE A 553 -19.51 -5.70 13.60
C PHE A 553 -19.55 -4.81 14.85
N ASN A 554 -19.21 -3.52 14.74
CA ASN A 554 -19.19 -2.54 15.83
C ASN A 554 -19.38 -1.10 15.30
N GLN A 555 -20.45 -0.88 14.55
CA GLN A 555 -20.73 0.35 13.79
C GLN A 555 -20.97 1.59 14.66
N ASN A 556 -21.22 1.41 15.95
CA ASN A 556 -21.42 2.50 16.88
C ASN A 556 -20.13 2.94 17.61
N ASP A 557 -18.98 2.32 17.30
CA ASP A 557 -17.66 2.69 17.77
C ASP A 557 -17.04 3.74 16.84
N ASN A 558 -16.73 4.91 17.39
CA ASN A 558 -16.03 5.94 16.63
C ASN A 558 -15.09 6.76 17.53
N LEU A 559 -14.25 7.57 16.90
CA LEU A 559 -13.22 8.37 17.57
C LEU A 559 -13.76 9.36 18.62
N VAL A 560 -15.02 9.78 18.53
CA VAL A 560 -15.63 10.73 19.47
C VAL A 560 -16.37 10.00 20.60
N LYS A 561 -17.05 8.91 20.27
CA LYS A 561 -17.83 8.08 21.18
C LYS A 561 -17.35 6.64 21.02
N THR A 562 -16.24 6.35 21.67
CA THR A 562 -15.64 5.01 21.69
C THR A 562 -16.58 3.99 22.30
N ASN A 563 -16.71 2.84 21.65
CA ASN A 563 -17.44 1.68 22.15
C ASN A 563 -16.62 0.40 21.95
N ILE A 564 -16.08 -0.11 23.05
CA ILE A 564 -15.25 -1.34 23.03
C ILE A 564 -16.08 -2.62 23.06
N ILE A 565 -17.41 -2.54 23.20
CA ILE A 565 -18.29 -3.72 23.21
C ILE A 565 -18.83 -3.91 21.80
N PRO A 566 -18.45 -4.98 21.08
CA PRO A 566 -18.94 -5.21 19.72
C PRO A 566 -20.47 -5.24 19.65
N ASP A 567 -21.05 -4.84 18.51
CA ASP A 567 -22.50 -4.78 18.35
C ASP A 567 -23.17 -6.15 18.51
N TYR A 568 -22.47 -7.25 18.17
CA TYR A 568 -22.95 -8.61 18.39
C TYR A 568 -22.95 -9.04 19.88
N GLU A 569 -22.38 -8.23 20.77
CA GLU A 569 -22.41 -8.39 22.22
C GLU A 569 -23.10 -7.25 22.96
N GLU A 570 -23.32 -6.07 22.36
CA GLU A 570 -23.98 -4.97 23.05
C GLU A 570 -25.49 -5.22 23.23
N PRO A 571 -26.08 -4.96 24.41
CA PRO A 571 -27.52 -5.10 24.60
C PRO A 571 -28.34 -4.30 23.58
N PHE A 572 -29.47 -4.86 23.16
CA PHE A 572 -30.36 -4.35 22.10
C PHE A 572 -29.80 -4.37 20.67
N LEU A 573 -28.50 -4.16 20.48
CA LEU A 573 -27.81 -4.15 19.16
C LEU A 573 -27.48 -5.57 18.68
N ARG A 574 -27.12 -6.49 19.58
CA ARG A 574 -26.80 -7.89 19.27
C ARG A 574 -27.90 -8.70 18.61
N PHE A 575 -29.12 -8.16 18.56
CA PHE A 575 -30.20 -8.71 17.75
C PHE A 575 -29.94 -8.50 16.25
N GLY A 576 -29.48 -7.31 15.86
CA GLY A 576 -29.24 -6.92 14.46
C GLY A 576 -27.99 -7.57 13.88
N VAL A 577 -26.92 -7.63 14.66
CA VAL A 577 -25.59 -8.07 14.22
C VAL A 577 -25.36 -9.55 14.54
N ASP A 578 -24.69 -10.26 13.65
CA ASP A 578 -24.26 -11.65 13.82
C ASP A 578 -22.75 -11.68 14.05
N ARG A 579 -22.23 -12.66 14.78
CA ARG A 579 -20.78 -12.75 15.02
C ARG A 579 -20.02 -13.10 13.72
N PRO A 580 -18.77 -12.64 13.55
CA PRO A 580 -17.98 -12.89 12.34
C PRO A 580 -17.73 -14.39 12.05
N GLU A 581 -17.73 -15.27 13.06
CA GLU A 581 -17.54 -16.72 12.86
C GLU A 581 -18.66 -17.38 12.04
N PHE A 582 -19.80 -16.70 11.86
CA PHE A 582 -20.90 -17.18 11.02
C PHE A 582 -20.78 -16.76 9.55
N LEU A 583 -19.77 -15.97 9.21
CA LEU A 583 -19.47 -15.62 7.83
C LEU A 583 -19.13 -16.87 7.01
N PHE A 584 -19.46 -16.82 5.73
CA PHE A 584 -19.21 -17.91 4.79
C PHE A 584 -18.70 -17.31 3.47
N GLY A 585 -18.00 -18.13 2.70
CA GLY A 585 -17.45 -17.75 1.42
C GLY A 585 -16.52 -18.84 0.91
N VAL A 586 -15.78 -18.53 -0.14
CA VAL A 586 -14.81 -19.45 -0.73
C VAL A 586 -13.51 -19.36 0.07
N ASP A 587 -12.90 -20.52 0.27
CA ASP A 587 -11.61 -20.72 0.92
C ASP A 587 -10.80 -21.64 -0.02
N MET A 588 -9.89 -21.06 -0.81
CA MET A 588 -9.07 -21.80 -1.79
C MET A 588 -7.68 -22.18 -1.27
N ASN A 589 -7.15 -21.44 -0.30
CA ASN A 589 -5.86 -21.72 0.35
C ASN A 589 -5.98 -22.67 1.57
N ASN A 590 -7.22 -23.07 1.90
CA ASN A 590 -7.60 -24.09 2.88
C ASN A 590 -7.12 -23.87 4.33
N ASN A 591 -6.87 -22.62 4.71
CA ASN A 591 -6.42 -22.25 6.05
C ASN A 591 -7.56 -22.08 7.07
N PHE A 592 -8.79 -22.47 6.71
CA PHE A 592 -10.03 -22.38 7.51
C PHE A 592 -10.67 -20.97 7.57
N TRP A 593 -9.98 -19.93 7.12
CA TRP A 593 -10.54 -18.60 6.93
C TRP A 593 -11.13 -18.47 5.53
N VAL A 594 -12.02 -17.50 5.33
CA VAL A 594 -12.58 -17.22 4.00
C VAL A 594 -11.70 -16.17 3.34
N ASP A 595 -11.24 -16.44 2.11
CA ASP A 595 -10.26 -15.63 1.37
C ASP A 595 -10.58 -14.12 1.38
N GLN A 596 -11.87 -13.73 1.32
CA GLN A 596 -12.28 -12.31 1.26
C GLN A 596 -12.12 -11.51 2.58
N TYR A 597 -11.80 -12.20 3.68
CA TYR A 597 -11.63 -11.61 5.02
C TYR A 597 -10.21 -11.84 5.56
N GLU A 598 -9.31 -12.31 4.71
CA GLU A 598 -7.92 -12.54 5.06
C GLU A 598 -7.16 -11.22 5.11
N ASN A 599 -6.11 -11.21 5.93
CA ASN A 599 -5.15 -10.13 6.01
C ASN A 599 -3.77 -10.73 6.18
N ASP A 600 -2.75 -10.15 5.55
CA ASP A 600 -1.36 -10.49 5.81
C ASP A 600 -0.46 -9.24 5.89
N GLU A 601 0.85 -9.36 5.57
CA GLU A 601 1.80 -8.24 5.55
C GLU A 601 2.58 -8.21 4.21
N GLU A 602 2.15 -9.02 3.23
CA GLU A 602 2.80 -9.18 1.94
C GLU A 602 2.19 -8.22 0.92
N PRO A 603 2.94 -7.79 -0.11
CA PRO A 603 2.37 -7.00 -1.19
C PRO A 603 1.18 -7.68 -1.88
N ASP A 604 0.14 -6.91 -2.24
CA ASP A 604 -1.10 -7.34 -2.92
C ASP A 604 -0.89 -7.82 -4.37
N TYR A 605 -0.01 -8.79 -4.57
CA TYR A 605 0.08 -9.49 -5.84
C TYR A 605 -1.19 -10.32 -6.05
N PRO A 606 -1.62 -10.54 -7.31
CA PRO A 606 -2.72 -11.47 -7.59
C PRO A 606 -2.44 -12.91 -7.12
N TYR A 607 -1.16 -13.27 -6.97
CA TYR A 607 -0.69 -14.56 -6.49
C TYR A 607 0.55 -14.38 -5.62
N ARG A 608 0.67 -15.18 -4.56
CA ARG A 608 1.82 -15.14 -3.64
C ARG A 608 3.14 -15.46 -4.36
N ARG A 609 4.24 -14.88 -3.87
CA ARG A 609 5.60 -15.22 -4.33
C ARG A 609 5.89 -16.69 -4.05
N ASP A 610 6.83 -17.26 -4.80
CA ASP A 610 7.21 -18.68 -4.70
C ASP A 610 6.10 -19.67 -5.10
N HIS A 611 4.94 -19.21 -5.56
CA HIS A 611 3.86 -20.07 -6.02
C HIS A 611 3.87 -20.22 -7.53
N ARG A 612 3.51 -21.42 -8.00
CA ARG A 612 3.16 -21.66 -9.40
C ARG A 612 1.99 -22.62 -9.48
N GLY A 613 1.10 -22.41 -10.43
CA GLY A 613 -0.07 -23.24 -10.50
C GLY A 613 -1.07 -22.84 -11.55
N TYR A 614 -2.22 -23.51 -11.48
CA TYR A 614 -3.39 -23.16 -12.25
C TYR A 614 -4.65 -23.58 -11.51
N ASN A 615 -5.73 -22.86 -11.78
CA ASN A 615 -7.08 -23.23 -11.38
C ASN A 615 -8.01 -23.14 -12.59
N VAL A 616 -8.72 -24.22 -12.87
CA VAL A 616 -9.65 -24.28 -14.00
C VAL A 616 -10.99 -24.78 -13.52
N TYR A 617 -12.04 -24.03 -13.81
CA TYR A 617 -13.40 -24.42 -13.49
C TYR A 617 -14.38 -24.12 -14.62
N GLY A 618 -15.44 -24.91 -14.66
CA GLY A 618 -16.53 -24.74 -15.60
C GLY A 618 -17.84 -25.09 -14.94
N GLY A 619 -18.92 -24.64 -15.57
CA GLY A 619 -20.22 -24.85 -14.97
C GLY A 619 -21.39 -24.48 -15.86
N VAL A 620 -22.57 -24.57 -15.26
CA VAL A 620 -23.84 -24.27 -15.92
C VAL A 620 -24.72 -23.45 -14.99
N ASN A 621 -25.31 -22.40 -15.55
CA ASN A 621 -26.43 -21.69 -14.96
C ASN A 621 -27.70 -22.48 -15.29
N ALA A 622 -27.96 -23.55 -14.52
CA ALA A 622 -29.09 -24.45 -14.72
C ALA A 622 -30.44 -23.70 -14.72
N THR A 623 -30.52 -22.63 -13.92
CA THR A 623 -31.54 -21.57 -14.02
C THR A 623 -30.88 -20.22 -13.73
N PRO A 624 -31.55 -19.07 -13.91
CA PRO A 624 -31.04 -17.77 -13.46
C PRO A 624 -30.74 -17.69 -11.95
N LYS A 625 -31.26 -18.66 -11.18
CA LYS A 625 -31.16 -18.72 -9.71
C LYS A 625 -30.21 -19.81 -9.23
N LEU A 626 -29.83 -20.77 -10.07
CA LEU A 626 -29.06 -21.97 -9.71
C LEU A 626 -27.85 -22.09 -10.62
N ARG A 627 -26.66 -22.02 -10.02
CA ARG A 627 -25.37 -22.19 -10.70
C ARG A 627 -24.64 -23.37 -10.09
N LEU A 628 -24.14 -24.23 -10.97
CA LEU A 628 -23.30 -25.38 -10.62
C LEU A 628 -21.92 -25.15 -11.23
N THR A 629 -20.87 -25.36 -10.44
CA THR A 629 -19.47 -25.20 -10.82
C THR A 629 -18.69 -26.45 -10.41
N ALA A 630 -17.75 -26.87 -11.23
CA ALA A 630 -16.74 -27.86 -10.86
C ALA A 630 -15.38 -27.42 -11.37
N GLY A 631 -14.34 -27.66 -10.59
CA GLY A 631 -13.00 -27.18 -10.90
C GLY A 631 -11.89 -27.99 -10.25
N VAL A 632 -10.67 -27.66 -10.68
CA VAL A 632 -9.42 -28.24 -10.18
C VAL A 632 -8.42 -27.11 -9.99
N LEU A 633 -7.83 -27.06 -8.80
CA LEU A 633 -6.67 -26.23 -8.45
C LEU A 633 -5.45 -27.13 -8.31
N ARG A 634 -4.33 -26.73 -8.91
CA ARG A 634 -3.01 -27.31 -8.69
C ARG A 634 -2.02 -26.17 -8.49
N GLU A 635 -1.58 -26.01 -7.26
CA GLU A 635 -0.59 -25.02 -6.86
C GLU A 635 0.54 -25.72 -6.11
N ASP A 636 1.78 -25.34 -6.43
CA ASP A 636 3.00 -25.86 -5.83
C ASP A 636 3.95 -24.71 -5.49
N LEU A 637 4.74 -24.87 -4.43
CA LEU A 637 5.88 -23.99 -4.20
C LEU A 637 7.02 -24.29 -5.20
N ILE A 638 7.80 -23.27 -5.53
CA ILE A 638 8.97 -23.40 -6.43
C ILE A 638 10.21 -23.81 -5.63
N SER A 639 10.32 -23.31 -4.39
CA SER A 639 11.41 -23.54 -3.44
C SER A 639 11.35 -24.94 -2.81
N SER A 640 10.15 -25.41 -2.46
CA SER A 640 9.96 -26.65 -1.71
C SER A 640 9.06 -27.66 -2.45
N ASP A 641 8.79 -28.81 -1.81
CA ASP A 641 7.91 -29.85 -2.33
C ASP A 641 6.45 -29.69 -1.82
N GLN A 642 6.13 -28.56 -1.19
CA GLN A 642 4.79 -28.27 -0.68
C GLN A 642 3.83 -27.88 -1.79
N LYS A 643 2.54 -28.15 -1.58
CA LYS A 643 1.49 -28.06 -2.58
C LYS A 643 0.14 -27.75 -1.95
N ASN A 644 -0.73 -27.12 -2.74
CA ASN A 644 -2.17 -27.01 -2.51
C ASN A 644 -2.91 -27.54 -3.74
N HIS A 645 -3.36 -28.78 -3.65
CA HIS A 645 -4.05 -29.47 -4.75
C HIS A 645 -5.49 -29.76 -4.38
N SER A 646 -6.43 -29.20 -5.13
CA SER A 646 -7.85 -29.34 -4.84
C SER A 646 -8.67 -29.76 -6.07
N VAL A 647 -9.65 -30.63 -5.85
CA VAL A 647 -10.74 -30.89 -6.80
C VAL A 647 -12.04 -30.55 -6.10
N TYR A 648 -12.83 -29.67 -6.69
CA TYR A 648 -13.99 -29.10 -6.02
C TYR A 648 -15.21 -29.02 -6.92
N ALA A 649 -16.38 -29.01 -6.28
CA ALA A 649 -17.65 -28.68 -6.88
C ALA A 649 -18.40 -27.72 -5.97
N ALA A 650 -19.06 -26.73 -6.56
CA ALA A 650 -19.84 -25.74 -5.85
C ALA A 650 -21.24 -25.60 -6.46
N LEU A 651 -22.22 -25.37 -5.60
CA LEU A 651 -23.60 -25.08 -5.92
C LEU A 651 -23.94 -23.74 -5.27
N THR A 652 -24.46 -22.81 -6.07
CA THR A 652 -25.05 -21.56 -5.57
C THR A 652 -26.50 -21.47 -6.01
N PHE A 653 -27.38 -21.17 -5.06
CA PHE A 653 -28.78 -20.89 -5.29
C PHE A 653 -29.19 -19.59 -4.60
N ASP A 654 -29.78 -18.65 -5.33
CA ASP A 654 -30.37 -17.43 -4.77
C ASP A 654 -31.74 -17.18 -5.42
N GLU A 655 -32.79 -17.27 -4.62
CA GLU A 655 -34.15 -16.96 -5.06
C GLU A 655 -34.83 -16.01 -4.09
N ASN A 656 -35.31 -14.87 -4.61
CA ASN A 656 -36.22 -14.00 -3.89
C ASN A 656 -37.65 -14.18 -4.42
N SER A 657 -38.55 -14.68 -3.58
CA SER A 657 -39.93 -15.01 -3.93
C SER A 657 -40.92 -14.30 -3.00
N PRO A 658 -42.00 -13.69 -3.53
CA PRO A 658 -43.06 -13.13 -2.70
C PRO A 658 -43.76 -14.14 -1.78
N ARG A 659 -43.68 -15.45 -2.11
CA ARG A 659 -44.40 -16.51 -1.37
C ARG A 659 -43.64 -17.02 -0.15
N PHE A 660 -42.32 -17.11 -0.24
CA PHE A 660 -41.48 -17.72 0.79
C PHE A 660 -40.27 -16.87 1.17
N GLY A 661 -40.14 -15.65 0.65
CA GLY A 661 -39.02 -14.76 0.94
C GLY A 661 -37.76 -15.07 0.13
N ARG A 662 -36.60 -14.64 0.62
CA ARG A 662 -35.29 -14.89 -0.01
C ARG A 662 -34.67 -16.16 0.57
N LEU A 663 -34.33 -17.12 -0.29
CA LEU A 663 -33.59 -18.32 0.05
C LEU A 663 -32.24 -18.30 -0.69
N ARG A 664 -31.17 -18.42 0.08
CA ARG A 664 -29.79 -18.53 -0.40
C ARG A 664 -29.21 -19.85 0.07
N VAL A 665 -28.62 -20.61 -0.85
CA VAL A 665 -27.88 -21.83 -0.54
C VAL A 665 -26.53 -21.75 -1.23
N PHE A 666 -25.46 -21.99 -0.49
CA PHE A 666 -24.13 -22.21 -1.00
C PHE A 666 -23.65 -23.55 -0.46
N GLU A 667 -23.20 -24.43 -1.34
CA GLU A 667 -22.53 -25.66 -0.94
C GLU A 667 -21.27 -25.81 -1.77
N MET A 668 -20.14 -26.03 -1.12
CA MET A 668 -18.87 -26.35 -1.77
C MET A 668 -18.31 -27.62 -1.15
N SER A 669 -17.98 -28.59 -2.00
CA SER A 669 -17.30 -29.81 -1.58
C SER A 669 -15.97 -29.92 -2.32
N LYS A 670 -14.89 -30.08 -1.56
CA LYS A 670 -13.52 -30.18 -2.07
C LYS A 670 -12.83 -31.42 -1.52
N LYS A 671 -12.03 -32.08 -2.36
CA LYS A 671 -10.98 -33.00 -1.91
C LYS A 671 -9.65 -32.26 -2.05
N VAL A 672 -8.92 -32.15 -0.96
CA VAL A 672 -7.75 -31.28 -0.81
C VAL A 672 -6.54 -32.09 -0.38
N GLU A 673 -5.39 -31.76 -0.93
CA GLU A 673 -4.07 -32.15 -0.45
C GLU A 673 -3.24 -30.86 -0.31
N ASP A 674 -3.20 -30.29 0.89
CA ASP A 674 -2.59 -28.99 1.16
C ASP A 674 -1.64 -29.01 2.37
N ASP A 675 -0.36 -28.74 2.11
CA ASP A 675 0.67 -28.60 3.12
C ASP A 675 1.46 -27.29 3.03
N ILE A 676 0.91 -26.27 2.35
CA ILE A 676 1.45 -24.90 2.33
C ILE A 676 0.86 -24.11 3.53
N PRO A 677 1.68 -23.65 4.50
CA PRO A 677 1.19 -22.82 5.61
C PRO A 677 0.79 -21.43 5.12
N ASN A 678 -0.43 -21.02 5.46
CA ASN A 678 -0.97 -19.70 5.12
C ASN A 678 -1.41 -18.94 6.39
N PRO A 679 -0.45 -18.48 7.24
CA PRO A 679 -0.79 -17.71 8.44
C PRO A 679 -1.37 -16.34 8.06
N LEU A 680 -2.18 -15.79 8.95
CA LEU A 680 -2.90 -14.53 8.75
C LEU A 680 -2.67 -13.55 9.90
N LEU A 681 -3.00 -12.29 9.67
CA LEU A 681 -3.29 -11.32 10.73
C LEU A 681 -4.80 -11.19 10.91
N GLN A 682 -5.28 -11.20 12.14
CA GLN A 682 -6.70 -11.02 12.45
C GLN A 682 -6.89 -10.19 13.72
N TRP A 683 -7.97 -9.43 13.77
CA TRP A 683 -8.31 -8.61 14.94
C TRP A 683 -8.69 -9.49 16.14
N SER A 684 -8.03 -9.24 17.29
CA SER A 684 -8.29 -9.93 18.56
C SER A 684 -7.92 -9.04 19.76
N PRO A 685 -8.56 -9.16 20.95
CA PRO A 685 -9.75 -9.96 21.24
C PRO A 685 -11.07 -9.35 20.71
N ASP A 686 -11.09 -8.04 20.45
CA ASP A 686 -12.28 -7.30 20.05
C ASP A 686 -12.07 -6.56 18.71
N ASN A 687 -13.04 -6.66 17.81
CA ASN A 687 -13.07 -5.92 16.53
C ASN A 687 -13.48 -4.45 16.76
N THR A 688 -12.63 -3.68 17.45
CA THR A 688 -12.93 -2.30 17.89
C THR A 688 -11.82 -1.33 17.46
N VAL A 689 -12.16 -0.07 17.23
CA VAL A 689 -11.27 0.98 16.71
C VAL A 689 -10.12 1.33 17.67
N LEU A 690 -10.33 1.20 18.99
CA LEU A 690 -9.35 1.60 20.00
C LEU A 690 -8.86 0.45 20.92
N GLY A 691 -9.48 -0.72 20.86
CA GLY A 691 -9.19 -1.85 21.75
C GLY A 691 -8.71 -3.11 21.05
N GLY A 692 -8.93 -3.25 19.75
CA GLY A 692 -8.46 -4.38 18.98
C GLY A 692 -6.97 -4.28 18.63
N VAL A 693 -6.33 -5.43 18.43
CA VAL A 693 -4.95 -5.51 17.93
C VAL A 693 -4.89 -6.57 16.84
N LEU A 694 -4.20 -6.26 15.74
CA LEU A 694 -3.84 -7.25 14.73
C LEU A 694 -2.98 -8.33 15.39
N THR A 695 -3.49 -9.55 15.41
CA THR A 695 -2.90 -10.70 16.06
C THR A 695 -2.64 -11.77 15.02
N ARG A 696 -1.42 -12.32 15.02
CA ARG A 696 -1.05 -13.43 14.14
C ARG A 696 -1.86 -14.68 14.49
N VAL A 697 -2.47 -15.27 13.47
CA VAL A 697 -3.19 -16.54 13.53
C VAL A 697 -2.43 -17.53 12.65
N ASP A 698 -1.94 -18.60 13.27
CA ASP A 698 -1.23 -19.65 12.53
C ASP A 698 -2.22 -20.58 11.81
N ASP A 699 -1.84 -21.03 10.62
CA ASP A 699 -2.62 -22.00 9.85
C ASP A 699 -2.55 -23.40 10.51
N PRO A 700 -3.69 -24.00 10.90
CA PRO A 700 -3.72 -25.33 11.50
C PRO A 700 -3.43 -26.47 10.51
N LEU A 701 -3.34 -26.20 9.20
CA LEU A 701 -3.06 -27.15 8.13
C LEU A 701 -4.00 -28.37 8.16
N LEU A 702 -5.30 -28.08 8.25
CA LEU A 702 -6.37 -29.09 8.34
C LEU A 702 -6.61 -29.86 7.05
N ALA A 703 -6.11 -29.34 5.93
CA ALA A 703 -6.44 -29.82 4.60
C ALA A 703 -5.35 -30.68 3.92
N ARG A 704 -4.38 -31.20 4.70
CA ARG A 704 -3.23 -32.01 4.20
C ARG A 704 -3.59 -33.23 3.35
N ASP A 705 -4.67 -33.93 3.65
CA ASP A 705 -5.29 -34.95 2.80
C ASP A 705 -6.71 -35.16 3.31
N THR A 706 -7.62 -34.30 2.85
CA THR A 706 -8.89 -34.06 3.53
C THR A 706 -10.03 -33.88 2.54
N TRP A 707 -11.19 -34.45 2.88
CA TRP A 707 -12.45 -34.07 2.25
C TRP A 707 -13.09 -32.95 3.07
N VAL A 708 -13.33 -31.80 2.43
CA VAL A 708 -13.96 -30.64 3.05
C VAL A 708 -15.32 -30.39 2.41
N ASN A 709 -16.32 -30.11 3.23
CA ASN A 709 -17.65 -29.68 2.79
C ASN A 709 -18.07 -28.45 3.57
N GLN A 710 -18.45 -27.41 2.84
CA GLN A 710 -18.98 -26.17 3.38
C GLN A 710 -20.40 -25.99 2.87
N LEU A 711 -21.34 -25.76 3.78
CA LEU A 711 -22.75 -25.56 3.50
C LEU A 711 -23.23 -24.31 4.23
N PHE A 712 -23.74 -23.35 3.47
CA PHE A 712 -24.49 -22.22 3.98
C PHE A 712 -25.92 -22.24 3.48
N VAL A 713 -26.88 -22.04 4.38
CA VAL A 713 -28.29 -21.86 4.06
C VAL A 713 -28.81 -20.62 4.77
N GLY A 714 -29.20 -19.61 3.99
CA GLY A 714 -29.82 -18.39 4.48
C GLY A 714 -31.26 -18.27 4.00
N HIS A 715 -32.20 -18.10 4.93
CA HIS A 715 -33.60 -17.85 4.63
C HIS A 715 -34.07 -16.56 5.31
N SER A 716 -34.70 -15.67 4.58
CA SER A 716 -35.33 -14.48 5.14
C SER A 716 -36.74 -14.30 4.60
N LEU A 717 -37.69 -14.09 5.51
CA LEU A 717 -39.08 -13.79 5.18
C LEU A 717 -39.44 -12.44 5.79
N GLN A 718 -39.69 -11.46 4.92
CA GLN A 718 -40.06 -10.11 5.32
C GLN A 718 -41.52 -9.83 4.94
N GLY A 719 -42.40 -9.84 5.94
CA GLY A 719 -43.79 -9.39 5.83
C GLY A 719 -43.94 -7.92 6.21
N THR A 720 -45.18 -7.43 6.28
CA THR A 720 -45.48 -6.06 6.70
C THR A 720 -45.18 -5.80 8.19
N ALA A 721 -45.36 -6.83 9.02
CA ALA A 721 -45.15 -6.76 10.47
C ALA A 721 -44.17 -7.84 10.96
N LEU A 722 -44.20 -9.03 10.39
CA LEU A 722 -43.36 -10.16 10.79
C LEU A 722 -42.09 -10.23 9.96
N HIS A 723 -40.94 -10.23 10.61
CA HIS A 723 -39.64 -10.50 10.01
C HIS A 723 -39.07 -11.79 10.59
N LEU A 724 -38.71 -12.75 9.74
CA LEU A 724 -38.04 -13.99 10.13
C LEU A 724 -36.72 -14.10 9.36
N MET A 725 -35.68 -14.60 10.03
CA MET A 725 -34.40 -14.92 9.41
C MET A 725 -33.86 -16.20 10.03
N SER A 726 -33.37 -17.11 9.19
CA SER A 726 -32.62 -18.28 9.61
C SER A 726 -31.32 -18.36 8.80
N LYS A 727 -30.20 -18.62 9.46
CA LYS A 727 -28.90 -18.88 8.84
C LYS A 727 -28.34 -20.18 9.41
N LEU A 728 -27.81 -21.02 8.55
CA LEU A 728 -27.01 -22.19 8.88
C LEU A 728 -25.67 -22.02 8.18
N ASN A 729 -24.58 -22.19 8.91
CA ASN A 729 -23.24 -22.33 8.36
C ASN A 729 -22.64 -23.63 8.91
N TYR A 730 -22.17 -24.50 8.03
CA TYR A 730 -21.59 -25.77 8.40
C TYR A 730 -20.33 -26.02 7.58
N VAL A 731 -19.19 -26.15 8.25
CA VAL A 731 -17.91 -26.54 7.64
C VAL A 731 -17.51 -27.87 8.25
N TYR A 732 -17.15 -28.84 7.42
CA TYR A 732 -16.80 -30.20 7.85
C TYR A 732 -15.55 -30.66 7.13
N PHE A 733 -14.56 -31.08 7.91
CA PHE A 733 -13.31 -31.66 7.48
C PHE A 733 -13.30 -33.13 7.88
N ARG A 734 -12.98 -34.00 6.93
CA ARG A 734 -12.74 -35.42 7.17
C ARG A 734 -11.40 -35.83 6.60
N GLN A 735 -10.48 -36.16 7.49
CA GLN A 735 -9.15 -36.62 7.11
C GLN A 735 -9.27 -37.95 6.35
N LEU A 736 -8.62 -38.03 5.18
CA LEU A 736 -8.59 -39.22 4.32
C LEU A 736 -7.38 -40.10 4.62
N MET A 737 -6.38 -39.55 5.30
CA MET A 737 -5.17 -40.22 5.74
C MET A 737 -5.40 -41.22 6.91
N GLY A 738 -4.53 -42.23 6.99
CA GLY A 738 -4.57 -43.26 8.04
C GLY A 738 -4.22 -42.74 9.44
N GLN A 739 -4.70 -43.44 10.48
CA GLN A 739 -4.54 -43.04 11.89
C GLN A 739 -3.09 -42.76 12.32
N ALA A 740 -2.11 -43.52 11.80
CA ALA A 740 -0.70 -43.32 12.15
C ALA A 740 -0.19 -41.95 11.70
N LYS A 741 -0.51 -41.53 10.46
CA LYS A 741 -0.07 -40.24 9.91
C LYS A 741 -0.80 -39.07 10.58
N ARG A 742 -2.09 -39.24 10.90
CA ARG A 742 -2.86 -38.24 11.68
C ARG A 742 -2.23 -37.94 13.03
N ARG A 743 -1.83 -38.98 13.77
CA ARG A 743 -1.18 -38.82 15.08
C ARG A 743 0.20 -38.16 14.99
N GLU A 744 0.95 -38.43 13.94
CA GLU A 744 2.23 -37.77 13.66
C GLU A 744 2.05 -36.27 13.43
N LEU A 745 0.99 -35.88 12.74
CA LEU A 745 0.66 -34.50 12.40
C LEU A 745 -0.20 -33.77 13.45
N GLY A 746 -0.60 -34.45 14.53
CA GLY A 746 -1.50 -33.86 15.54
C GLY A 746 -2.92 -33.57 15.06
N LEU A 747 -3.43 -34.32 14.06
CA LEU A 747 -4.76 -34.11 13.47
C LEU A 747 -5.80 -35.12 14.00
N ASP A 748 -7.02 -34.63 14.21
CA ASP A 748 -8.18 -35.46 14.54
C ASP A 748 -8.77 -36.15 13.29
N GLU A 749 -9.75 -37.06 13.47
CA GLU A 749 -10.40 -37.69 12.31
C GLU A 749 -11.27 -36.73 11.53
N THR A 750 -11.91 -35.84 12.27
CA THR A 750 -12.90 -34.91 11.77
C THR A 750 -12.81 -33.63 12.53
N ASP A 751 -12.90 -32.52 11.80
CA ASP A 751 -13.05 -31.19 12.36
C ASP A 751 -14.27 -30.53 11.76
N PHE A 752 -14.93 -29.65 12.51
CA PHE A 752 -16.12 -29.00 12.01
C PHE A 752 -16.46 -27.71 12.74
N PHE A 753 -17.22 -26.87 12.04
CA PHE A 753 -17.95 -25.74 12.58
C PHE A 753 -19.43 -25.89 12.20
N LEU A 754 -20.33 -25.73 13.16
CA LEU A 754 -21.78 -25.70 12.96
C LEU A 754 -22.36 -24.48 13.67
N GLY A 755 -22.80 -23.50 12.88
CA GLY A 755 -23.50 -22.31 13.33
C GLY A 755 -24.96 -22.31 12.88
N LEU A 756 -25.88 -22.03 13.80
CA LEU A 756 -27.31 -21.81 13.51
C LEU A 756 -27.78 -20.52 14.15
N ILE A 757 -28.29 -19.59 13.33
CA ILE A 757 -28.91 -18.34 13.80
C ILE A 757 -30.36 -18.33 13.37
N ASN A 758 -31.27 -18.07 14.32
CA ASN A 758 -32.67 -17.81 14.03
C ASN A 758 -33.06 -16.47 14.65
N LYS A 759 -33.72 -15.61 13.89
CA LYS A 759 -34.26 -14.33 14.33
C LYS A 759 -35.72 -14.21 13.97
N ALA A 760 -36.51 -13.67 14.87
CA ALA A 760 -37.88 -13.26 14.62
C ALA A 760 -38.11 -11.88 15.24
N SER A 761 -38.76 -10.98 14.51
CA SER A 761 -39.37 -9.78 15.09
C SER A 761 -40.78 -9.56 14.56
N TYR A 762 -41.63 -8.96 15.39
CA TYR A 762 -42.99 -8.65 15.01
C TYR A 762 -43.34 -7.22 15.39
N ARG A 763 -43.49 -6.34 14.41
CA ARG A 763 -43.84 -4.95 14.64
C ARG A 763 -45.35 -4.78 14.78
N TYR A 764 -45.80 -4.44 15.98
CA TYR A 764 -47.19 -4.19 16.32
C TYR A 764 -47.43 -2.71 16.61
N GLN A 765 -48.32 -2.07 15.86
CA GLN A 765 -48.66 -0.66 16.06
C GLN A 765 -50.06 -0.52 16.71
N LEU A 766 -50.10 -0.02 17.94
CA LEU A 766 -51.30 0.27 18.71
C LEU A 766 -51.46 1.80 18.87
N GLY A 767 -52.03 2.45 17.86
CA GLY A 767 -52.14 3.91 17.83
C GLY A 767 -50.77 4.59 17.72
N GLN A 768 -50.39 5.35 18.76
CA GLN A 768 -49.08 6.01 18.86
C GLN A 768 -47.99 5.12 19.47
N LEU A 769 -48.38 3.96 20.02
CA LEU A 769 -47.47 2.98 20.60
C LEU A 769 -47.05 1.98 19.53
N VAL A 770 -45.75 1.81 19.34
CA VAL A 770 -45.15 0.73 18.53
C VAL A 770 -44.47 -0.23 19.49
N LEU A 771 -44.80 -1.51 19.39
CA LEU A 771 -44.16 -2.60 20.11
C LEU A 771 -43.47 -3.52 19.10
N GLU A 772 -42.24 -3.92 19.40
CA GLU A 772 -41.50 -4.89 18.61
C GLU A 772 -40.89 -5.95 19.54
N PRO A 773 -41.63 -7.03 19.86
CA PRO A 773 -41.03 -8.25 20.37
C PRO A 773 -40.06 -8.84 19.34
N ARG A 774 -38.92 -9.30 19.85
CA ARG A 774 -37.76 -9.82 19.14
C ARG A 774 -37.27 -11.08 19.82
N TRP A 775 -36.88 -12.07 19.03
CA TRP A 775 -36.25 -13.29 19.50
C TRP A 775 -35.06 -13.62 18.61
N LYS A 776 -33.89 -13.89 19.20
CA LYS A 776 -32.72 -14.40 18.50
C LYS A 776 -32.23 -15.67 19.22
N SER A 777 -31.99 -16.73 18.46
CA SER A 777 -31.33 -17.95 18.92
C SER A 777 -30.03 -18.08 18.13
N GLU A 778 -28.92 -18.28 18.81
CA GLU A 778 -27.61 -18.48 18.22
C GLU A 778 -27.00 -19.75 18.84
N PHE A 779 -26.85 -20.78 18.03
CA PHE A 779 -26.22 -22.03 18.42
C PHE A 779 -24.91 -22.19 17.66
N ARG A 780 -23.85 -22.54 18.37
CA ARG A 780 -22.53 -22.80 17.83
C ARG A 780 -22.03 -24.11 18.38
N LYS A 781 -21.47 -24.94 17.51
CA LYS A 781 -20.72 -26.13 17.89
C LYS A 781 -19.53 -26.28 16.97
N GLN A 782 -18.33 -26.32 17.53
CA GLN A 782 -17.10 -26.42 16.76
C GLN A 782 -16.09 -27.34 17.46
N SER A 783 -15.35 -28.15 16.70
CA SER A 783 -14.30 -29.01 17.25
C SER A 783 -13.07 -28.23 17.69
N ARG A 784 -12.88 -27.04 17.12
CA ARG A 784 -11.78 -26.13 17.41
C ARG A 784 -12.22 -24.69 17.18
N SER A 785 -11.74 -23.80 18.03
CA SER A 785 -11.88 -22.36 17.91
C SER A 785 -10.65 -21.76 17.20
N LEU A 786 -10.86 -20.64 16.52
CA LEU A 786 -9.86 -19.98 15.67
C LEU A 786 -8.65 -19.44 16.43
N PHE A 787 -8.84 -18.97 17.67
CA PHE A 787 -7.79 -18.28 18.43
C PHE A 787 -7.12 -19.15 19.51
N ASP A 788 -7.87 -20.06 20.12
CA ASP A 788 -7.42 -20.87 21.25
C ASP A 788 -7.47 -22.38 20.97
N ALA A 789 -7.91 -22.79 19.77
CA ALA A 789 -7.96 -24.18 19.32
C ALA A 789 -8.76 -25.14 20.24
N VAL A 790 -9.73 -24.61 21.00
CA VAL A 790 -10.55 -25.40 21.94
C VAL A 790 -11.89 -25.80 21.31
N GLU A 791 -12.38 -27.00 21.62
CA GLU A 791 -13.76 -27.41 21.32
C GLU A 791 -14.73 -26.47 22.04
N ARG A 792 -15.78 -26.02 21.34
CA ARG A 792 -16.77 -25.13 21.93
C ARG A 792 -18.18 -25.41 21.44
N THR A 793 -19.09 -25.54 22.38
CA THR A 793 -20.52 -25.71 22.17
C THR A 793 -21.24 -24.65 22.99
N SER A 794 -21.94 -23.73 22.33
CA SER A 794 -22.64 -22.65 23.02
C SER A 794 -24.04 -22.41 22.44
N LEU A 795 -24.98 -22.02 23.30
CA LEU A 795 -26.33 -21.62 22.94
C LEU A 795 -26.69 -20.29 23.62
N MET A 796 -26.95 -19.28 22.80
CA MET A 796 -27.56 -18.02 23.23
C MET A 796 -29.04 -17.98 22.83
N GLN A 797 -29.90 -17.68 23.79
CA GLN A 797 -31.29 -17.30 23.57
C GLN A 797 -31.51 -15.86 24.02
N LEU A 798 -31.93 -15.01 23.12
CA LEU A 798 -32.22 -13.61 23.36
C LEU A 798 -33.71 -13.37 23.12
N PHE A 799 -34.36 -12.79 24.12
CA PHE A 799 -35.73 -12.29 24.02
C PHE A 799 -35.70 -10.80 24.33
N SER A 800 -36.17 -9.97 23.41
CA SER A 800 -36.23 -8.53 23.63
C SER A 800 -37.59 -7.98 23.22
N THR A 801 -38.01 -6.89 23.83
CA THR A 801 -39.16 -6.11 23.38
C THR A 801 -38.77 -4.65 23.40
N LEU A 802 -38.86 -4.02 22.23
CA LEU A 802 -38.73 -2.58 22.08
C LEU A 802 -40.11 -1.93 22.09
N MET A 803 -40.18 -0.77 22.72
CA MET A 803 -41.37 0.07 22.80
C MET A 803 -41.01 1.48 22.35
N GLU A 804 -41.78 2.04 21.42
CA GLU A 804 -41.66 3.43 21.01
C GLU A 804 -43.04 4.10 21.10
N VAL A 805 -43.12 5.26 21.77
CA VAL A 805 -44.33 6.07 21.83
C VAL A 805 -44.02 7.53 21.54
N GLN A 806 -44.80 8.11 20.63
CA GLN A 806 -44.71 9.54 20.33
C GLN A 806 -45.38 10.32 21.48
N LEU A 807 -44.58 11.04 22.29
CA LEU A 807 -45.09 11.82 23.42
C LEU A 807 -45.54 13.23 23.00
N LEU A 808 -44.75 13.88 22.14
CA LEU A 808 -45.00 15.21 21.58
C LEU A 808 -44.73 15.19 20.08
N GLN A 809 -44.94 16.28 19.34
CA GLN A 809 -44.73 16.28 17.87
C GLN A 809 -43.35 15.81 17.41
N VAL A 810 -42.32 16.14 18.19
CA VAL A 810 -40.92 15.84 17.87
C VAL A 810 -40.17 15.08 18.98
N THR A 811 -40.88 14.67 20.04
CA THR A 811 -40.31 13.92 21.17
C THR A 811 -40.93 12.52 21.24
N ARG A 812 -40.07 11.51 21.25
CA ARG A 812 -40.43 10.10 21.43
C ARG A 812 -39.85 9.57 22.74
N LEU A 813 -40.61 8.71 23.40
CA LEU A 813 -40.10 7.86 24.46
C LEU A 813 -39.84 6.48 23.88
N GLN A 814 -38.63 5.98 24.08
CA GLN A 814 -38.22 4.64 23.69
C GLN A 814 -37.85 3.86 24.95
N ALA A 815 -38.34 2.65 25.06
CA ALA A 815 -38.01 1.74 26.14
C ALA A 815 -37.68 0.36 25.57
N GLY A 816 -36.85 -0.40 26.26
CA GLY A 816 -36.47 -1.73 25.86
C GLY A 816 -36.30 -2.64 27.07
N VAL A 817 -36.72 -3.89 26.93
CA VAL A 817 -36.32 -4.97 27.83
C VAL A 817 -35.64 -6.03 26.99
N GLU A 818 -34.52 -6.57 27.45
CA GLU A 818 -33.81 -7.69 26.84
C GLU A 818 -33.45 -8.70 27.92
N TYR A 819 -33.71 -9.97 27.64
CA TYR A 819 -33.36 -11.10 28.47
C TYR A 819 -32.54 -12.09 27.65
N VAL A 820 -31.33 -12.38 28.11
CA VAL A 820 -30.40 -13.32 27.45
C VAL A 820 -30.15 -14.49 28.37
N VAL A 821 -30.18 -15.68 27.79
CA VAL A 821 -29.70 -16.94 28.41
C VAL A 821 -28.55 -17.41 27.54
N PHE A 822 -27.33 -17.41 28.08
CA PHE A 822 -26.14 -17.93 27.43
C PHE A 822 -25.65 -19.15 28.19
N ASN A 823 -25.54 -20.28 27.48
CA ASN A 823 -24.92 -21.49 28.02
C ASN A 823 -23.72 -21.86 27.15
N ASP A 824 -22.55 -21.99 27.76
CA ASP A 824 -21.40 -22.69 27.21
C ASP A 824 -21.39 -24.10 27.82
N PHE A 825 -21.59 -25.11 26.98
CA PHE A 825 -21.73 -26.49 27.45
C PHE A 825 -20.39 -27.12 27.83
N ASP A 826 -19.28 -26.44 27.54
CA ASP A 826 -17.92 -26.93 27.80
C ASP A 826 -17.27 -26.17 28.97
N ILE A 827 -17.63 -24.89 29.19
CA ILE A 827 -17.09 -24.05 30.27
C ILE A 827 -18.21 -23.44 31.13
N ASP A 828 -18.59 -24.12 32.22
CA ASP A 828 -19.65 -23.70 33.14
C ASP A 828 -19.47 -22.27 33.71
N ALA A 829 -18.22 -21.80 33.82
CA ALA A 829 -17.92 -20.46 34.32
C ALA A 829 -18.37 -19.33 33.37
N GLU A 830 -18.56 -19.62 32.08
CA GLU A 830 -19.03 -18.65 31.09
C GLU A 830 -20.57 -18.57 31.00
N ASP A 831 -21.30 -19.51 31.63
CA ASP A 831 -22.76 -19.50 31.67
C ASP A 831 -23.31 -18.26 32.39
N PHE A 832 -24.23 -17.54 31.74
CA PHE A 832 -24.91 -16.41 32.36
C PHE A 832 -26.35 -16.21 31.88
N ASN A 833 -27.15 -15.61 32.75
CA ASN A 833 -28.40 -14.97 32.38
C ASN A 833 -28.24 -13.46 32.52
N SER A 834 -28.71 -12.68 31.56
CA SER A 834 -28.75 -11.22 31.68
C SER A 834 -30.15 -10.65 31.49
N LEU A 835 -30.47 -9.62 32.28
CA LEU A 835 -31.65 -8.79 32.11
C LEU A 835 -31.21 -7.34 31.94
N THR A 836 -31.53 -6.77 30.78
CA THR A 836 -31.27 -5.37 30.45
C THR A 836 -32.58 -4.62 30.32
N VAL A 837 -32.69 -3.47 30.99
CA VAL A 837 -33.82 -2.55 30.89
C VAL A 837 -33.30 -1.18 30.50
N GLY A 838 -33.81 -0.63 29.40
CA GLY A 838 -33.45 0.69 28.87
C GLY A 838 -34.66 1.62 28.77
N LEU A 839 -34.44 2.90 29.03
CA LEU A 839 -35.42 3.97 28.84
C LEU A 839 -34.70 5.21 28.31
N GLN A 840 -35.15 5.77 27.19
CA GLN A 840 -34.62 7.01 26.64
C GLN A 840 -35.70 7.92 26.06
N PHE A 841 -35.46 9.22 26.16
CA PHE A 841 -36.18 10.26 25.43
C PHE A 841 -35.36 10.64 24.20
N ALA A 842 -35.99 10.68 23.04
CA ALA A 842 -35.42 11.15 21.79
C ALA A 842 -36.18 12.39 21.30
N ASN A 843 -35.48 13.49 21.06
CA ASN A 843 -36.06 14.73 20.55
C ASN A 843 -35.31 15.18 19.30
N THR A 844 -36.03 15.46 18.22
CA THR A 844 -35.47 15.98 16.96
C THR A 844 -35.94 17.40 16.71
N SER A 845 -35.06 18.39 16.67
CA SER A 845 -35.43 19.80 16.50
C SER A 845 -34.46 20.54 15.59
N ALA A 846 -34.93 21.59 14.90
CA ALA A 846 -34.05 22.45 14.11
C ALA A 846 -33.44 23.56 15.00
N TYR A 847 -32.13 23.77 14.94
CA TYR A 847 -31.43 24.80 15.70
C TYR A 847 -30.25 25.37 14.91
N HIS A 848 -30.24 26.68 14.67
CA HIS A 848 -29.20 27.39 13.89
C HIS A 848 -28.84 26.76 12.53
N GLY A 849 -29.83 26.22 11.82
CA GLY A 849 -29.62 25.60 10.50
C GLY A 849 -29.20 24.13 10.55
N TYR A 850 -29.05 23.55 11.73
CA TYR A 850 -28.81 22.12 11.93
C TYR A 850 -30.07 21.39 12.38
N GLN A 851 -30.20 20.12 12.00
CA GLN A 851 -31.12 19.19 12.64
C GLN A 851 -30.42 18.60 13.87
N VAL A 852 -30.95 18.91 15.05
CA VAL A 852 -30.43 18.49 16.34
C VAL A 852 -31.23 17.31 16.88
N MET A 853 -30.56 16.21 17.18
CA MET A 853 -31.12 15.01 17.82
C MET A 853 -30.59 14.89 19.23
N ALA A 854 -31.43 15.16 20.23
CA ALA A 854 -31.10 15.02 21.65
C ALA A 854 -31.66 13.71 22.20
N LEU A 855 -30.77 12.89 22.79
CA LEU A 855 -31.09 11.65 23.48
C LEU A 855 -30.77 11.80 24.97
N ALA A 856 -31.68 11.38 25.85
CA ALA A 856 -31.41 11.32 27.29
C ALA A 856 -32.04 10.06 27.88
N GLY A 857 -31.26 9.26 28.61
CA GLY A 857 -31.75 7.96 29.05
C GLY A 857 -30.92 7.28 30.13
N ILE A 858 -31.43 6.12 30.54
CA ILE A 858 -30.77 5.20 31.47
C ILE A 858 -30.95 3.77 30.97
N ALA A 859 -29.91 2.95 31.10
CA ALA A 859 -29.93 1.52 30.91
C ALA A 859 -29.35 0.82 32.15
N LEU A 860 -29.96 -0.29 32.54
CA LEU A 860 -29.54 -1.14 33.65
C LEU A 860 -29.42 -2.56 33.11
N GLU A 861 -28.23 -3.14 33.20
CA GLU A 861 -27.98 -4.56 32.92
C GLU A 861 -27.64 -5.25 34.24
N ARG A 862 -28.27 -6.38 34.50
CA ARG A 862 -27.85 -7.32 35.54
C ARG A 862 -27.50 -8.63 34.86
N ARG A 863 -26.28 -9.11 35.07
CA ARG A 863 -25.76 -10.38 34.56
C ARG A 863 -25.48 -11.31 35.75
N ASP A 864 -26.25 -12.38 35.86
CA ASP A 864 -26.09 -13.39 36.88
C ASP A 864 -25.33 -14.58 36.26
N PHE A 865 -24.08 -14.79 36.68
CA PHE A 865 -23.23 -15.91 36.24
C PHE A 865 -23.49 -17.15 37.08
N LYS A 866 -23.20 -18.33 36.52
CA LYS A 866 -23.36 -19.61 37.23
C LYS A 866 -22.31 -19.82 38.32
N GLU A 867 -21.05 -19.50 38.05
CA GLU A 867 -19.91 -19.72 38.97
C GLU A 867 -19.24 -18.44 39.48
N ALA A 868 -19.68 -17.26 39.01
CA ALA A 868 -19.15 -15.96 39.44
C ALA A 868 -20.22 -15.09 40.13
N GLU A 869 -19.77 -14.07 40.86
CA GLU A 869 -20.70 -13.11 41.48
C GLU A 869 -21.49 -12.33 40.40
N PRO A 870 -22.79 -12.05 40.66
CA PRO A 870 -23.61 -11.31 39.71
C PRO A 870 -23.07 -9.89 39.53
N SER A 871 -22.99 -9.45 38.28
CA SER A 871 -22.57 -8.10 37.92
C SER A 871 -23.79 -7.24 37.59
N THR A 872 -23.77 -5.97 38.01
CA THR A 872 -24.80 -5.00 37.65
C THR A 872 -24.15 -3.75 37.09
N THR A 873 -24.51 -3.40 35.86
CA THR A 873 -24.00 -2.24 35.14
C THR A 873 -25.13 -1.24 34.93
N SER A 874 -24.89 0.01 35.29
CA SER A 874 -25.83 1.12 35.02
C SER A 874 -25.18 2.15 34.11
N ARG A 875 -25.86 2.52 33.03
CA ARG A 875 -25.45 3.58 32.09
C ARG A 875 -26.51 4.67 32.10
N SER A 876 -26.16 5.89 32.48
CA SER A 876 -27.00 7.08 32.26
C SER A 876 -26.31 8.00 31.25
N PHE A 877 -27.08 8.63 30.37
CA PHE A 877 -26.52 9.45 29.30
C PHE A 877 -27.43 10.60 28.90
N VAL A 878 -26.79 11.67 28.41
CA VAL A 878 -27.41 12.75 27.64
C VAL A 878 -26.47 13.01 26.46
N THR A 879 -26.97 12.84 25.24
CA THR A 879 -26.20 12.97 24.00
C THR A 879 -26.95 13.84 23.02
N ILE A 880 -26.24 14.75 22.35
CA ILE A 880 -26.83 15.66 21.37
C ILE A 880 -26.03 15.52 20.08
N TYR A 881 -26.69 15.14 19.00
CA TYR A 881 -26.12 15.12 17.65
C TYR A 881 -26.64 16.32 16.88
N ALA A 882 -25.82 16.90 16.01
CA ALA A 882 -26.21 17.98 15.11
C ALA A 882 -25.74 17.64 13.70
N GLY A 883 -26.67 17.53 12.75
CA GLY A 883 -26.40 17.24 11.34
C GLY A 883 -26.91 18.36 10.43
N LEU A 884 -26.28 18.50 9.26
CA LEU A 884 -26.81 19.27 8.14
C LEU A 884 -27.68 18.30 7.32
N GLU A 885 -28.96 18.65 7.10
CA GLU A 885 -29.91 17.85 6.31
C GLU A 885 -29.63 17.99 4.80
#